data_AF-A0A1I8FUW7-F1
#
_entry.id   AF-A0A1I8FUW7-F1
#
_cell.length_a   1.000
_cell.length_b   1.000
_cell.length_c   1.000
_cell.angle_alpha   90.00
_cell.angle_beta   90.00
_cell.angle_gamma   90.00
#
_symmetry.space_group_name_H-M   'P 1'
#
loop_
_entity.id
_entity.type
_entity.pdbx_description
1 polymer ?
#
loop_
_entity_poly.entity_id
_entity_poly.type
_entity_poly.pdbx_seq_one_letter_code
_entity_poly.pdbx_strand_id
1 'polypeptide(L)'
;MDCDKRLKLPKKTGFVYDERMTLHRHDWNPKFNEARNESPPPMPGCANWDWCNDASVLAEPITDEDILRLHSPELLQLLKDSQQMSDEERCKLREKFDEAPLSVHTHDAARLSAGGLLKLTQAVLDGELLNGFALIRPPGHHAMRDDFNGFCYLNNVCLSALKALSSSGGKRILIVDWDVHHGQGIQQAFYNSSDVLYISIHRYERGEHWPNLREGDYDFVGIGNGLGYNVNVPLNEIGLSNAEYLAIFHNLILPIATEFSPDLVFVSAGFDCAIGCPLGEMRIHPACFAHFTHYLMSLANGRIVIALEGGYCLSSLSEGVAMTVRTLLGDACPRLEALGEPSDSFKETLLNCLTALRPYWKCLRMQGSTGDMLIPDISHLSLNSTHATKLKYPWVEYNPELTPEQLVAFAKEVDRLTALADLRPADSDANNCRTCLAYDGKMCRHENLLDRSHPELPRRIVYIYDQLCAKGLSGLCRFASSRRCTDEEAMLFHTRDNLDMMAAWRNLNSESDRFAELQSRFDSLYVHPLSYDAAQLSCGTLLSVVEEVCSGRSRNGYAIVRPPGHHAESDKPRGFCFINNVVVAARYAQTRHSNRVRRVLILDWDVHHGNGVQDAFYSDDSVLYISLHRYDFGRFYPGSSGAKENVGCDKGLGVGDARVLGRFPRAELPVFNLPVSTDLSLVSAGFDAAVGDPLGGLKVTPACYGHLTHLLCGLAGGRVVLALEGGYNLASIGEASCHCVAFSAGPAAPAAAQAAGAQCSRQHFGGPAGPRTRQFGRFRRAATSVTDFIEASSTAAAAASGGAVGGFEFLLLEDQQFFAVHPRSDCPHVIQPSHVTRIADGRGVDARAVCQTCSDGSENWLCLACLETHCGRYVSKHMLSHSESTGHVIALSFSDLSVWCYHCDSYIVSPAVEPFIAAAARSKFGE
;
A
#
# COMPACT_ATOMS: atom_id res chain seq x y z
N MET A 1 32.72 11.14 27.20
CA MET A 1 32.81 9.74 27.65
C MET A 1 32.17 8.90 26.55
N ASP A 2 32.97 7.98 26.01
CA ASP A 2 32.80 7.16 24.79
C ASP A 2 31.47 7.19 24.04
N CYS A 3 31.52 7.79 22.85
CA CYS A 3 30.46 7.78 21.83
C CYS A 3 30.81 6.83 20.67
N ASP A 4 31.61 5.78 20.92
CA ASP A 4 32.16 4.89 19.87
C ASP A 4 31.64 3.44 19.97
N LYS A 5 30.34 3.30 20.26
CA LYS A 5 29.61 2.09 19.84
C LYS A 5 28.99 2.39 18.48
N ARG A 6 29.77 2.24 17.40
CA ARG A 6 29.20 2.14 16.06
C ARG A 6 28.16 1.03 16.08
N LEU A 7 26.89 1.41 15.98
CA LEU A 7 25.79 0.50 15.71
C LEU A 7 26.17 -0.31 14.47
N LYS A 8 26.24 -1.65 14.60
CA LYS A 8 26.43 -2.52 13.44
C LYS A 8 25.26 -2.26 12.48
N LEU A 9 25.53 -1.72 11.30
CA LEU A 9 24.59 -1.66 10.18
C LEU A 9 24.10 -3.10 9.87
N PRO A 10 22.79 -3.41 9.93
CA PRO A 10 22.25 -4.72 9.52
C PRO A 10 21.56 -4.59 8.14
N LYS A 11 21.47 -5.53 7.18
CA LYS A 11 21.97 -6.88 6.87
C LYS A 11 21.96 -6.96 5.33
N LYS A 12 22.93 -7.62 4.70
CA LYS A 12 23.12 -7.61 3.24
C LYS A 12 22.00 -8.38 2.52
N THR A 13 21.81 -8.12 1.22
CA THR A 13 21.04 -8.96 0.30
C THR A 13 21.89 -10.17 -0.07
N GLY A 14 21.40 -11.38 0.17
CA GLY A 14 22.11 -12.61 -0.21
C GLY A 14 21.94 -12.95 -1.68
N PHE A 15 22.95 -13.60 -2.25
CA PHE A 15 22.89 -14.12 -3.61
C PHE A 15 23.37 -15.57 -3.67
N VAL A 16 22.61 -16.44 -4.32
CA VAL A 16 22.99 -17.84 -4.58
C VAL A 16 23.16 -18.04 -6.08
N TYR A 17 24.31 -18.59 -6.46
CA TYR A 17 24.58 -19.08 -7.81
C TYR A 17 25.69 -20.14 -7.75
N ASP A 18 25.60 -21.15 -8.61
CA ASP A 18 26.66 -22.14 -8.78
C ASP A 18 26.73 -22.59 -10.24
N GLU A 19 27.91 -22.48 -10.84
CA GLU A 19 28.13 -22.82 -12.25
C GLU A 19 27.81 -24.29 -12.55
N ARG A 20 27.93 -25.21 -11.59
CA ARG A 20 27.57 -26.62 -11.79
C ARG A 20 26.11 -26.81 -12.15
N MET A 21 25.23 -25.89 -11.75
CA MET A 21 23.83 -25.90 -12.18
C MET A 21 23.69 -25.75 -13.70
N THR A 22 24.65 -25.14 -14.40
CA THR A 22 24.65 -24.98 -15.86
C THR A 22 24.91 -26.29 -16.62
N LEU A 23 25.48 -27.30 -15.96
CA LEU A 23 25.81 -28.58 -16.58
C LEU A 23 24.56 -29.41 -16.96
N HIS A 24 23.44 -29.21 -16.27
CA HIS A 24 22.17 -29.80 -16.66
C HIS A 24 21.67 -29.20 -17.98
N ARG A 25 21.55 -30.02 -19.03
CA ARG A 25 21.17 -29.57 -20.38
C ARG A 25 20.29 -30.59 -21.09
N HIS A 26 19.70 -30.20 -22.21
CA HIS A 26 18.90 -31.08 -23.03
C HIS A 26 19.78 -31.81 -24.05
N ASP A 27 20.45 -32.90 -23.67
CA ASP A 27 21.48 -33.57 -24.49
C ASP A 27 21.02 -34.00 -25.91
N TRP A 28 19.71 -34.18 -26.12
CA TRP A 28 19.11 -34.78 -27.33
C TRP A 28 18.49 -33.79 -28.33
N ASN A 29 18.40 -32.51 -27.95
CA ASN A 29 17.85 -31.44 -28.80
C ASN A 29 18.71 -30.19 -28.61
N PRO A 30 19.78 -30.04 -29.40
CA PRO A 30 20.69 -28.91 -29.32
C PRO A 30 19.98 -27.57 -29.51
N LYS A 31 18.88 -27.48 -30.27
CA LYS A 31 18.12 -26.22 -30.43
C LYS A 31 17.60 -25.66 -29.10
N PHE A 32 17.30 -26.53 -28.13
CA PHE A 32 16.90 -26.16 -26.76
C PHE A 32 18.09 -25.67 -25.90
N ASN A 33 19.30 -26.06 -26.28
CA ASN A 33 20.57 -25.62 -25.67
C ASN A 33 21.17 -24.41 -26.41
N GLU A 34 20.91 -24.24 -27.71
CA GLU A 34 21.46 -23.18 -28.56
C GLU A 34 20.82 -21.81 -28.27
N ALA A 35 19.59 -21.77 -27.77
CA ALA A 35 19.03 -20.58 -27.09
C ALA A 35 19.73 -20.25 -25.76
N ARG A 36 20.71 -21.05 -25.32
CA ARG A 36 21.41 -20.98 -24.02
C ARG A 36 22.95 -21.14 -24.14
N ASN A 37 23.52 -21.19 -25.35
CA ASN A 37 24.93 -21.52 -25.60
C ASN A 37 25.88 -20.30 -25.57
N GLU A 38 25.37 -19.11 -25.29
CA GLU A 38 26.21 -18.04 -24.79
C GLU A 38 26.22 -18.20 -23.27
N SER A 39 27.40 -18.19 -22.64
CA SER A 39 27.58 -17.93 -21.20
C SER A 39 26.46 -17.01 -20.69
N PRO A 40 25.90 -17.17 -19.46
CA PRO A 40 24.79 -16.33 -18.99
C PRO A 40 25.04 -14.91 -19.48
N PRO A 41 24.15 -14.36 -20.36
CA PRO A 41 24.48 -13.18 -21.15
C PRO A 41 25.07 -12.18 -20.18
N PRO A 42 26.25 -11.58 -20.46
CA PRO A 42 26.83 -10.60 -19.56
C PRO A 42 25.73 -9.56 -19.34
N MET A 43 25.13 -9.58 -18.15
CA MET A 43 23.96 -8.77 -17.85
C MET A 43 24.30 -7.33 -18.25
N PRO A 44 23.60 -6.71 -19.21
CA PRO A 44 23.93 -5.38 -19.67
C PRO A 44 23.95 -4.43 -18.46
N GLY A 45 25.11 -3.83 -18.17
CA GLY A 45 25.31 -2.98 -16.98
C GLY A 45 25.91 -3.66 -15.74
N CYS A 46 26.19 -4.97 -15.78
CA CYS A 46 26.76 -5.75 -14.68
C CYS A 46 28.18 -6.28 -14.98
N ALA A 47 28.98 -5.50 -15.73
CA ALA A 47 30.37 -5.85 -16.05
C ALA A 47 31.25 -6.10 -14.81
N ASN A 48 30.80 -5.67 -13.63
CA ASN A 48 31.40 -6.01 -12.34
C ASN A 48 30.35 -6.62 -11.41
N TRP A 49 30.39 -7.94 -11.23
CA TRP A 49 29.72 -8.70 -10.16
C TRP A 49 30.24 -8.34 -8.75
N ASP A 50 30.95 -7.22 -8.59
CA ASP A 50 31.63 -6.82 -7.35
C ASP A 50 30.66 -6.72 -6.16
N TRP A 51 29.37 -6.44 -6.41
CA TRP A 51 28.32 -6.38 -5.39
C TRP A 51 27.83 -7.77 -4.93
N CYS A 52 27.99 -8.83 -5.71
CA CYS A 52 27.65 -10.21 -5.32
C CYS A 52 28.69 -10.85 -4.39
N ASN A 53 29.94 -10.38 -4.43
CA ASN A 53 31.05 -11.02 -3.70
C ASN A 53 30.92 -10.88 -2.18
N ASP A 54 30.23 -9.85 -1.72
CA ASP A 54 30.21 -9.43 -0.32
C ASP A 54 29.12 -10.11 0.53
N ALA A 55 28.19 -10.83 -0.11
CA ALA A 55 27.02 -11.48 0.49
C ALA A 55 26.62 -12.78 -0.22
N SER A 56 27.57 -13.44 -0.91
CA SER A 56 27.32 -14.71 -1.57
C SER A 56 27.01 -15.81 -0.55
N VAL A 57 25.96 -16.58 -0.83
CA VAL A 57 25.59 -17.77 -0.08
C VAL A 57 25.98 -18.97 -0.92
N LEU A 58 26.84 -19.83 -0.39
CA LEU A 58 27.32 -21.01 -1.09
C LEU A 58 26.17 -21.98 -1.34
N ALA A 59 25.99 -22.39 -2.61
CA ALA A 59 25.05 -23.45 -2.95
C ALA A 59 25.60 -24.80 -2.48
N GLU A 60 24.91 -25.43 -1.54
CA GLU A 60 25.19 -26.79 -1.10
C GLU A 60 24.07 -27.73 -1.59
N PRO A 61 24.37 -28.99 -1.94
CA PRO A 61 23.33 -29.95 -2.27
C PRO A 61 22.37 -30.14 -1.09
N ILE A 62 21.06 -30.07 -1.34
CA ILE A 62 20.05 -30.40 -0.33
C ILE A 62 20.22 -31.84 0.17
N THR A 63 19.81 -32.12 1.40
CA THR A 63 19.90 -33.46 2.01
C THR A 63 18.74 -34.37 1.56
N ASP A 64 18.92 -35.69 1.65
CA ASP A 64 17.82 -36.63 1.39
C ASP A 64 16.68 -36.46 2.39
N GLU A 65 17.00 -36.18 3.66
CA GLU A 65 16.00 -35.92 4.70
C GLU A 65 15.11 -34.73 4.32
N ASP A 66 15.70 -33.65 3.82
CA ASP A 66 14.95 -32.47 3.43
C ASP A 66 14.14 -32.73 2.15
N ILE A 67 14.66 -33.46 1.15
CA ILE A 67 13.88 -33.85 -0.05
C ILE A 67 12.65 -34.65 0.34
N LEU A 68 12.79 -35.60 1.26
CA LEU A 68 11.72 -36.49 1.72
C LEU A 68 10.62 -35.78 2.54
N ARG A 69 10.78 -34.48 2.84
CA ARG A 69 9.70 -33.66 3.42
C ARG A 69 8.55 -33.46 2.43
N LEU A 70 8.84 -33.50 1.13
CA LEU A 70 7.84 -33.33 0.07
C LEU A 70 7.80 -34.54 -0.87
N HIS A 71 8.93 -34.89 -1.46
CA HIS A 71 9.00 -35.89 -2.53
C HIS A 71 9.07 -37.31 -1.97
N SER A 72 8.55 -38.28 -2.72
CA SER A 72 8.55 -39.67 -2.29
C SER A 72 9.96 -40.31 -2.33
N PRO A 73 10.19 -41.34 -1.51
CA PRO A 73 11.39 -42.16 -1.61
C PRO A 73 11.63 -42.71 -3.02
N GLU A 74 10.55 -43.07 -3.72
CA GLU A 74 10.58 -43.61 -5.07
C GLU A 74 11.06 -42.56 -6.09
N LEU A 75 10.52 -41.34 -6.05
CA LEU A 75 10.95 -40.25 -6.94
C LEU A 75 12.42 -39.84 -6.67
N LEU A 76 12.82 -39.77 -5.39
CA LEU A 76 14.20 -39.48 -5.01
C LEU A 76 15.16 -40.57 -5.51
N GLN A 77 14.78 -41.84 -5.38
CA GLN A 77 15.61 -42.94 -5.88
C GLN A 77 15.71 -42.89 -7.41
N LEU A 78 14.60 -42.60 -8.09
CA LEU A 78 14.59 -42.45 -9.55
C LEU A 78 15.50 -41.30 -10.01
N LEU A 79 15.50 -40.16 -9.29
CA LEU A 79 16.39 -39.04 -9.59
C LEU A 79 17.86 -39.46 -9.45
N LYS A 80 18.23 -40.21 -8.41
CA LYS A 80 19.58 -40.75 -8.21
C LYS A 80 19.98 -41.72 -9.31
N ASP A 81 19.09 -42.65 -9.64
CA ASP A 81 19.37 -43.69 -10.65
C ASP A 81 19.53 -43.08 -12.04
N SER A 82 18.82 -41.98 -12.35
CA SER A 82 18.90 -41.29 -13.64
C SER A 82 20.31 -40.81 -14.02
N GLN A 83 21.16 -40.56 -13.00
CA GLN A 83 22.57 -40.17 -13.19
C GLN A 83 23.41 -41.32 -13.74
N GLN A 84 23.08 -42.57 -13.39
CA GLN A 84 23.82 -43.78 -13.77
C GLN A 84 23.28 -44.45 -15.04
N MET A 85 22.09 -44.04 -15.50
CA MET A 85 21.47 -44.54 -16.72
C MET A 85 22.30 -44.23 -17.98
N SER A 86 22.11 -45.02 -19.03
CA SER A 86 22.57 -44.63 -20.38
C SER A 86 21.75 -43.47 -20.93
N ASP A 87 22.25 -42.86 -22.00
CA ASP A 87 21.56 -41.81 -22.75
C ASP A 87 20.20 -42.30 -23.28
N GLU A 88 20.14 -43.51 -23.82
CA GLU A 88 18.90 -44.13 -24.30
C GLU A 88 17.92 -44.44 -23.16
N GLU A 89 18.43 -44.85 -22.00
CA GLU A 89 17.60 -45.13 -20.82
C GLU A 89 16.97 -43.84 -20.27
N ARG A 90 17.74 -42.75 -20.15
CA ARG A 90 17.22 -41.42 -19.80
C ARG A 90 16.19 -40.92 -20.81
N CYS A 91 16.47 -41.10 -22.10
CA CYS A 91 15.58 -40.69 -23.18
C CYS A 91 14.23 -41.43 -23.14
N LYS A 92 14.22 -42.71 -22.73
CA LYS A 92 12.97 -43.45 -22.48
C LYS A 92 12.31 -43.04 -21.17
N LEU A 93 13.09 -42.78 -20.13
CA LEU A 93 12.55 -42.40 -18.82
C LEU A 93 11.77 -41.09 -18.90
N ARG A 94 12.29 -40.09 -19.63
CA ARG A 94 11.63 -38.78 -19.77
C ARG A 94 10.23 -38.88 -20.39
N GLU A 95 9.94 -39.89 -21.20
CA GLU A 95 8.62 -40.08 -21.84
C GLU A 95 7.50 -40.37 -20.82
N LYS A 96 7.86 -40.67 -19.56
CA LYS A 96 6.91 -40.84 -18.47
C LYS A 96 6.44 -39.53 -17.86
N PHE A 97 7.16 -38.44 -18.14
CA PHE A 97 6.99 -37.14 -17.51
C PHE A 97 6.56 -36.11 -18.54
N ASP A 98 5.79 -35.12 -18.10
CA ASP A 98 5.39 -34.00 -18.95
C ASP A 98 6.49 -32.93 -18.93
N GLU A 99 7.14 -32.71 -20.08
CA GLU A 99 8.20 -31.69 -20.27
C GLU A 99 9.39 -31.75 -19.27
N ALA A 100 9.90 -32.94 -18.92
CA ALA A 100 11.03 -33.10 -17.98
C ALA A 100 12.30 -33.73 -18.61
N PRO A 101 13.17 -32.95 -19.28
CA PRO A 101 14.34 -33.46 -20.00
C PRO A 101 15.51 -33.85 -19.09
N LEU A 102 15.82 -35.15 -19.01
CA LEU A 102 16.91 -35.67 -18.18
C LEU A 102 18.30 -35.63 -18.86
N SER A 103 19.34 -35.33 -18.07
CA SER A 103 20.78 -35.49 -18.39
C SER A 103 21.53 -36.14 -17.24
N VAL A 104 22.80 -36.52 -17.46
CA VAL A 104 23.68 -37.07 -16.41
C VAL A 104 23.86 -36.12 -15.21
N HIS A 105 23.63 -34.81 -15.41
CA HIS A 105 23.83 -33.78 -14.41
C HIS A 105 22.54 -33.34 -13.71
N THR A 106 21.37 -33.88 -14.09
CA THR A 106 20.08 -33.48 -13.51
C THR A 106 20.04 -33.66 -11.99
N HIS A 107 20.48 -34.83 -11.50
CA HIS A 107 20.51 -35.10 -10.06
C HIS A 107 21.29 -34.04 -9.28
N ASP A 108 22.53 -33.78 -9.68
CA ASP A 108 23.41 -32.85 -8.94
C ASP A 108 22.92 -31.41 -9.04
N ALA A 109 22.48 -30.98 -10.23
CA ALA A 109 21.95 -29.64 -10.44
C ALA A 109 20.67 -29.39 -9.64
N ALA A 110 19.71 -30.33 -9.64
CA ALA A 110 18.47 -30.21 -8.89
C ALA A 110 18.73 -30.09 -7.37
N ARG A 111 19.70 -30.86 -6.84
CA ARG A 111 20.05 -30.78 -5.42
C ARG A 111 20.74 -29.47 -5.05
N LEU A 112 21.62 -28.96 -5.92
CA LEU A 112 22.27 -27.68 -5.72
C LEU A 112 21.25 -26.52 -5.77
N SER A 113 20.30 -26.59 -6.72
CA SER A 113 19.21 -25.62 -6.88
C SER A 113 18.39 -25.51 -5.59
N ALA A 114 17.83 -26.63 -5.13
CA ALA A 114 17.01 -26.69 -3.92
C ALA A 114 17.81 -26.34 -2.65
N GLY A 115 19.04 -26.84 -2.52
CA GLY A 115 19.85 -26.65 -1.33
C GLY A 115 20.42 -25.25 -1.20
N GLY A 116 20.76 -24.60 -2.32
CA GLY A 116 21.13 -23.19 -2.35
C GLY A 116 20.01 -22.28 -1.85
N LEU A 117 18.78 -22.49 -2.35
CA LEU A 117 17.61 -21.74 -1.88
C LEU A 117 17.31 -21.97 -0.39
N LEU A 118 17.44 -23.22 0.08
CA LEU A 118 17.26 -23.56 1.49
C LEU A 118 18.28 -22.83 2.38
N LYS A 119 19.55 -22.76 1.96
CA LYS A 119 20.60 -22.03 2.69
C LYS A 119 20.34 -20.53 2.75
N LEU A 120 19.92 -19.94 1.63
CA LEU A 120 19.54 -18.53 1.58
C LEU A 120 18.37 -18.24 2.52
N THR A 121 17.36 -19.11 2.51
CA THR A 121 16.20 -19.04 3.40
C THR A 121 16.62 -19.05 4.86
N GLN A 122 17.52 -19.98 5.23
CA GLN A 122 18.01 -20.09 6.60
C GLN A 122 18.75 -18.82 7.04
N ALA A 123 19.62 -18.27 6.20
CA ALA A 123 20.33 -17.03 6.49
C ALA A 123 19.40 -15.81 6.67
N VAL A 124 18.27 -15.76 5.94
CA VAL A 124 17.24 -14.72 6.14
C VAL A 124 16.47 -14.93 7.45
N LEU A 125 16.10 -16.18 7.78
CA LEU A 125 15.39 -16.51 9.03
C LEU A 125 16.24 -16.27 10.27
N ASP A 126 17.52 -16.61 10.22
CA ASP A 126 18.49 -16.35 11.29
C ASP A 126 18.85 -14.86 11.40
N GLY A 127 18.43 -14.08 10.41
CA GLY A 127 18.71 -12.66 10.34
C GLY A 127 20.20 -12.38 10.12
N GLU A 128 20.91 -13.24 9.43
CA GLU A 128 22.23 -12.94 8.87
C GLU A 128 22.09 -12.03 7.65
N LEU A 129 21.04 -12.28 6.86
CA LEU A 129 20.61 -11.49 5.70
C LEU A 129 19.24 -10.88 5.97
N LEU A 130 18.93 -9.78 5.26
CA LEU A 130 17.57 -9.23 5.28
C LEU A 130 16.68 -9.97 4.29
N ASN A 131 17.21 -10.18 3.09
CA ASN A 131 16.52 -10.73 1.92
C ASN A 131 17.54 -11.40 0.98
N GLY A 132 17.09 -11.99 -0.12
CA GLY A 132 18.01 -12.45 -1.15
C GLY A 132 17.37 -13.02 -2.41
N PHE A 133 18.24 -13.29 -3.40
CA PHE A 133 17.88 -13.85 -4.70
C PHE A 133 18.71 -15.11 -4.97
N ALA A 134 18.04 -16.18 -5.38
CA ALA A 134 18.66 -17.44 -5.79
C ALA A 134 18.56 -17.58 -7.31
N LEU A 135 19.68 -17.37 -7.99
CA LEU A 135 19.83 -17.59 -9.43
C LEU A 135 20.12 -19.08 -9.66
N ILE A 136 19.06 -19.87 -9.67
CA ILE A 136 19.13 -21.32 -9.62
C ILE A 136 18.54 -21.97 -10.87
N ARG A 137 19.00 -23.20 -11.15
CA ARG A 137 18.40 -24.10 -12.14
C ARG A 137 18.77 -25.55 -11.84
N PRO A 138 17.92 -26.55 -12.13
CA PRO A 138 16.58 -26.45 -12.73
C PRO A 138 15.54 -25.74 -11.82
N PRO A 139 14.43 -25.24 -12.41
CA PRO A 139 13.30 -24.66 -11.67
C PRO A 139 12.59 -25.72 -10.81
N GLY A 140 11.58 -25.31 -10.05
CA GLY A 140 10.92 -26.13 -9.04
C GLY A 140 9.39 -26.10 -8.97
N HIS A 141 8.72 -25.00 -9.33
CA HIS A 141 7.29 -24.82 -8.98
C HIS A 141 6.31 -25.87 -9.55
N HIS A 142 6.65 -26.56 -10.64
CA HIS A 142 5.85 -27.66 -11.19
C HIS A 142 6.13 -29.04 -10.57
N ALA A 143 7.28 -29.22 -9.90
CA ALA A 143 7.65 -30.51 -9.36
C ALA A 143 6.67 -30.94 -8.25
N MET A 144 6.12 -32.15 -8.39
CA MET A 144 5.12 -32.72 -7.49
C MET A 144 5.77 -33.78 -6.58
N ARG A 145 4.99 -34.32 -5.64
CA ARG A 145 5.44 -35.36 -4.70
C ARG A 145 6.06 -36.57 -5.40
N ASP A 146 5.45 -37.02 -6.49
CA ASP A 146 5.74 -38.28 -7.17
C ASP A 146 6.07 -38.11 -8.67
N ASP A 147 6.23 -36.87 -9.15
CA ASP A 147 6.32 -36.59 -10.59
C ASP A 147 7.27 -35.43 -10.91
N PHE A 148 8.12 -35.62 -11.93
CA PHE A 148 8.87 -34.53 -12.57
C PHE A 148 7.96 -33.88 -13.61
N ASN A 149 7.97 -32.55 -13.70
CA ASN A 149 7.01 -31.85 -14.56
C ASN A 149 7.57 -30.48 -14.96
N GLY A 150 7.35 -30.04 -16.20
CA GLY A 150 7.64 -28.67 -16.63
C GLY A 150 9.06 -28.20 -16.32
N PHE A 151 10.07 -28.98 -16.71
CA PHE A 151 11.50 -28.75 -16.42
C PHE A 151 11.91 -28.82 -14.94
N CYS A 152 10.98 -29.13 -14.03
CA CYS A 152 11.19 -29.17 -12.58
C CYS A 152 11.36 -30.60 -12.06
N TYR A 153 12.31 -30.80 -11.14
CA TYR A 153 12.64 -32.12 -10.56
C TYR A 153 12.47 -32.19 -9.05
N LEU A 154 12.84 -31.09 -8.36
CA LEU A 154 12.62 -30.89 -6.94
C LEU A 154 11.92 -29.55 -6.77
N ASN A 155 10.93 -29.46 -5.90
CA ASN A 155 10.20 -28.22 -5.70
C ASN A 155 10.97 -27.31 -4.71
N ASN A 156 11.86 -26.49 -5.26
CA ASN A 156 12.83 -25.68 -4.51
C ASN A 156 12.14 -24.84 -3.42
N VAL A 157 11.07 -24.12 -3.79
CA VAL A 157 10.33 -23.23 -2.88
C VAL A 157 9.57 -24.03 -1.83
N CYS A 158 8.87 -25.11 -2.21
CA CYS A 158 8.14 -25.94 -1.23
C CYS A 158 9.07 -26.58 -0.19
N LEU A 159 10.22 -27.11 -0.61
CA LEU A 159 11.20 -27.72 0.30
C LEU A 159 11.74 -26.69 1.31
N SER A 160 12.02 -25.47 0.83
CA SER A 160 12.48 -24.37 1.67
C SER A 160 11.38 -23.87 2.61
N ALA A 161 10.14 -23.78 2.15
CA ALA A 161 8.98 -23.41 2.96
C ALA A 161 8.68 -24.45 4.05
N LEU A 162 8.69 -25.75 3.72
CA LEU A 162 8.52 -26.84 4.70
C LEU A 162 9.61 -26.83 5.77
N LYS A 163 10.85 -26.48 5.40
CA LYS A 163 11.94 -26.29 6.38
C LYS A 163 11.70 -25.06 7.26
N ALA A 164 11.28 -23.94 6.68
CA ALA A 164 10.97 -22.71 7.39
C ALA A 164 9.81 -22.89 8.39
N LEU A 165 8.75 -23.63 8.02
CA LEU A 165 7.62 -23.98 8.92
C LEU A 165 8.08 -24.76 10.16
N SER A 166 9.12 -25.59 10.03
CA SER A 166 9.70 -26.32 11.17
C SER A 166 10.60 -25.47 12.06
N SER A 167 10.87 -24.22 11.68
CA SER A 167 11.73 -23.28 12.40
C SER A 167 10.92 -22.30 13.25
N SER A 168 11.51 -21.69 14.28
CA SER A 168 10.78 -20.79 15.20
C SER A 168 10.26 -19.50 14.55
N GLY A 169 10.75 -19.13 13.37
CA GLY A 169 10.52 -17.84 12.72
C GLY A 169 9.60 -17.84 11.48
N GLY A 170 9.16 -19.00 10.97
CA GLY A 170 8.38 -19.08 9.73
C GLY A 170 7.02 -19.76 9.93
N LYS A 171 6.10 -19.16 10.70
CA LYS A 171 4.80 -19.81 11.00
C LYS A 171 3.73 -19.55 9.95
N ARG A 172 3.76 -18.36 9.34
CA ARG A 172 2.92 -18.00 8.19
C ARG A 172 3.81 -17.66 7.01
N ILE A 173 3.71 -18.41 5.93
CA ILE A 173 4.53 -18.24 4.73
C ILE A 173 3.64 -17.79 3.58
N LEU A 174 4.01 -16.70 2.92
CA LEU A 174 3.41 -16.30 1.67
C LEU A 174 4.30 -16.78 0.52
N ILE A 175 3.73 -17.46 -0.47
CA ILE A 175 4.38 -17.77 -1.73
C ILE A 175 3.64 -17.02 -2.83
N VAL A 176 4.34 -16.11 -3.51
CA VAL A 176 3.83 -15.43 -4.71
C VAL A 176 4.55 -16.02 -5.92
N ASP A 177 3.80 -16.66 -6.81
CA ASP A 177 4.28 -17.16 -8.08
C ASP A 177 3.82 -16.21 -9.19
N TRP A 178 4.78 -15.49 -9.77
CA TRP A 178 4.53 -14.60 -10.90
C TRP A 178 5.03 -15.17 -12.23
N ASP A 179 5.54 -16.41 -12.22
CA ASP A 179 5.83 -17.17 -13.44
C ASP A 179 4.55 -17.27 -14.28
N VAL A 180 4.67 -17.20 -15.60
CA VAL A 180 3.50 -17.19 -16.47
C VAL A 180 2.76 -18.53 -16.46
N HIS A 181 3.36 -19.61 -15.96
CA HIS A 181 2.74 -20.92 -15.85
C HIS A 181 2.24 -21.18 -14.41
N HIS A 182 1.15 -21.93 -14.31
CA HIS A 182 0.61 -22.32 -13.00
C HIS A 182 1.59 -23.27 -12.28
N GLY A 183 2.11 -22.87 -11.13
CA GLY A 183 2.92 -23.73 -10.24
C GLY A 183 2.08 -24.78 -9.50
N GLN A 184 1.48 -25.73 -10.23
CA GLN A 184 0.59 -26.76 -9.67
C GLN A 184 1.26 -27.61 -8.58
N GLY A 185 2.58 -27.82 -8.65
CA GLY A 185 3.33 -28.53 -7.62
C GLY A 185 3.27 -27.83 -6.26
N ILE A 186 3.32 -26.49 -6.25
CA ILE A 186 3.17 -25.68 -5.02
C ILE A 186 1.73 -25.73 -4.51
N GLN A 187 0.76 -25.54 -5.40
CA GLN A 187 -0.67 -25.63 -5.07
C GLN A 187 -0.97 -26.96 -4.37
N GLN A 188 -0.56 -28.09 -4.95
CA GLN A 188 -0.84 -29.42 -4.39
C GLN A 188 -0.12 -29.64 -3.05
N ALA A 189 1.11 -29.16 -2.90
CA ALA A 189 1.88 -29.32 -1.66
C ALA A 189 1.21 -28.67 -0.45
N PHE A 190 0.50 -27.56 -0.65
CA PHE A 190 -0.08 -26.75 0.43
C PHE A 190 -1.60 -26.61 0.39
N TYR A 191 -2.30 -27.35 -0.47
CA TYR A 191 -3.74 -27.15 -0.73
C TYR A 191 -4.66 -27.28 0.51
N ASN A 192 -4.21 -28.00 1.54
CA ASN A 192 -4.93 -28.19 2.82
C ASN A 192 -4.29 -27.40 3.99
N SER A 193 -3.35 -26.49 3.73
CA SER A 193 -2.61 -25.74 4.74
C SER A 193 -3.11 -24.30 4.84
N SER A 194 -3.33 -23.81 6.06
CA SER A 194 -3.49 -22.37 6.35
C SER A 194 -2.20 -21.69 6.79
N ASP A 195 -1.14 -22.47 7.03
CA ASP A 195 0.17 -21.92 7.40
C ASP A 195 0.91 -21.37 6.17
N VAL A 196 0.49 -21.77 4.96
CA VAL A 196 1.04 -21.30 3.69
C VAL A 196 -0.08 -20.73 2.83
N LEU A 197 0.04 -19.45 2.47
CA LEU A 197 -0.79 -18.81 1.47
C LEU A 197 -0.05 -18.86 0.13
N TYR A 198 -0.62 -19.54 -0.86
CA TYR A 198 -0.09 -19.61 -2.22
C TYR A 198 -0.93 -18.73 -3.15
N ILE A 199 -0.25 -17.88 -3.92
CA ILE A 199 -0.87 -17.00 -4.91
C ILE A 199 -0.12 -17.18 -6.24
N SER A 200 -0.82 -17.52 -7.33
CA SER A 200 -0.23 -17.70 -8.66
C SER A 200 -0.94 -16.86 -9.70
N ILE A 201 -0.18 -16.07 -10.47
CA ILE A 201 -0.67 -15.37 -11.67
C ILE A 201 -0.16 -16.12 -12.89
N HIS A 202 -1.03 -16.65 -13.73
CA HIS A 202 -0.59 -17.48 -14.85
C HIS A 202 -1.49 -17.36 -16.07
N ARG A 203 -0.93 -17.55 -17.27
CA ARG A 203 -1.66 -17.73 -18.51
C ARG A 203 -2.47 -19.02 -18.41
N TYR A 204 -3.76 -18.92 -18.69
CA TYR A 204 -4.71 -20.01 -18.53
C TYR A 204 -5.51 -20.26 -19.81
N GLU A 205 -6.01 -19.20 -20.46
CA GLU A 205 -6.83 -19.30 -21.68
C GLU A 205 -7.94 -20.35 -21.55
N ARG A 206 -8.68 -20.30 -20.43
CA ARG A 206 -9.77 -21.24 -20.08
C ARG A 206 -9.32 -22.70 -20.04
N GLY A 207 -8.06 -22.94 -19.67
CA GLY A 207 -7.44 -24.27 -19.59
C GLY A 207 -6.80 -24.74 -20.90
N GLU A 208 -6.73 -23.90 -21.94
CA GLU A 208 -6.07 -24.23 -23.21
C GLU A 208 -4.54 -24.02 -23.15
N HIS A 209 -4.05 -23.22 -22.22
CA HIS A 209 -2.61 -23.06 -22.00
C HIS A 209 -2.04 -24.14 -21.06
N TRP A 210 -0.80 -24.56 -21.31
CA TRP A 210 -0.11 -25.55 -20.48
C TRP A 210 0.01 -25.04 -19.03
N PRO A 211 -0.22 -25.87 -17.99
CA PRO A 211 -0.37 -27.33 -17.99
C PRO A 211 -1.79 -27.88 -18.26
N ASN A 212 -2.72 -27.06 -18.76
CA ASN A 212 -4.07 -27.46 -19.14
C ASN A 212 -4.92 -28.04 -17.99
N LEU A 213 -4.68 -27.52 -16.78
CA LEU A 213 -5.28 -28.04 -15.57
C LEU A 213 -6.50 -27.22 -15.15
N ARG A 214 -7.66 -27.87 -15.00
CA ARG A 214 -8.87 -27.23 -14.47
C ARG A 214 -8.65 -26.64 -13.07
N GLU A 215 -7.76 -27.25 -12.29
CA GLU A 215 -7.41 -26.80 -10.94
C GLU A 215 -6.56 -25.52 -10.91
N GLY A 216 -6.09 -25.03 -12.06
CA GLY A 216 -5.46 -23.70 -12.19
C GLY A 216 -6.47 -22.55 -12.24
N ASP A 217 -7.78 -22.81 -12.29
CA ASP A 217 -8.79 -21.75 -12.35
C ASP A 217 -9.02 -21.06 -10.99
N TYR A 218 -9.72 -19.92 -11.01
CA TYR A 218 -9.90 -19.03 -9.85
C TYR A 218 -10.74 -19.63 -8.70
N ASP A 219 -11.56 -20.65 -8.98
CA ASP A 219 -12.47 -21.25 -8.01
C ASP A 219 -11.80 -22.34 -7.14
N PHE A 220 -10.56 -22.74 -7.46
CA PHE A 220 -9.77 -23.69 -6.68
C PHE A 220 -9.07 -23.00 -5.50
N VAL A 221 -9.82 -22.77 -4.43
CA VAL A 221 -9.38 -21.94 -3.28
C VAL A 221 -8.76 -22.70 -2.10
N GLY A 222 -8.49 -24.00 -2.25
CA GLY A 222 -7.98 -24.87 -1.18
C GLY A 222 -9.06 -25.79 -0.59
N ILE A 223 -8.66 -26.66 0.34
CA ILE A 223 -9.57 -27.60 1.04
C ILE A 223 -9.29 -27.61 2.54
N GLY A 224 -10.26 -28.10 3.32
CA GLY A 224 -10.08 -28.30 4.76
C GLY A 224 -9.56 -27.05 5.46
N ASN A 225 -8.38 -27.16 6.08
CA ASN A 225 -7.77 -26.03 6.79
C ASN A 225 -7.13 -25.00 5.86
N GLY A 226 -6.93 -25.32 4.58
CA GLY A 226 -6.39 -24.44 3.54
C GLY A 226 -7.43 -23.71 2.71
N LEU A 227 -8.73 -23.82 3.03
CA LEU A 227 -9.79 -23.06 2.35
C LEU A 227 -9.53 -21.55 2.43
N GLY A 228 -9.41 -20.90 1.28
CA GLY A 228 -9.07 -19.48 1.12
C GLY A 228 -7.56 -19.19 1.01
N TYR A 229 -6.68 -20.18 1.23
CA TYR A 229 -5.22 -20.02 1.24
C TYR A 229 -4.55 -20.46 -0.07
N ASN A 230 -5.34 -20.82 -1.08
CA ASN A 230 -4.89 -20.98 -2.45
C ASN A 230 -5.58 -19.92 -3.33
N VAL A 231 -4.81 -19.13 -4.07
CA VAL A 231 -5.31 -18.06 -4.94
C VAL A 231 -4.73 -18.24 -6.33
N ASN A 232 -5.58 -18.62 -7.28
CA ASN A 232 -5.23 -18.66 -8.69
C ASN A 232 -5.77 -17.42 -9.40
N VAL A 233 -4.94 -16.78 -10.21
CA VAL A 233 -5.31 -15.67 -11.08
C VAL A 233 -5.12 -16.11 -12.54
N PRO A 234 -6.14 -16.77 -13.13
CA PRO A 234 -6.05 -17.37 -14.45
C PRO A 234 -6.26 -16.35 -15.57
N LEU A 235 -5.19 -15.95 -16.26
CA LEU A 235 -5.22 -14.98 -17.34
C LEU A 235 -5.77 -15.61 -18.63
N ASN A 236 -6.93 -15.13 -19.08
CA ASN A 236 -7.66 -15.68 -20.22
C ASN A 236 -7.40 -14.96 -21.55
N GLU A 237 -6.31 -14.19 -21.63
CA GLU A 237 -5.89 -13.42 -22.80
C GLU A 237 -4.36 -13.27 -22.77
N ILE A 238 -3.73 -13.29 -23.94
CA ILE A 238 -2.30 -12.94 -24.11
C ILE A 238 -2.11 -11.42 -24.22
N GLY A 239 -0.87 -10.95 -24.21
CA GLY A 239 -0.56 -9.54 -24.46
C GLY A 239 -0.84 -8.60 -23.28
N LEU A 240 -1.22 -9.12 -22.12
CA LEU A 240 -1.47 -8.33 -20.91
C LEU A 240 -0.20 -7.61 -20.45
N SER A 241 -0.37 -6.42 -19.88
CA SER A 241 0.69 -5.45 -19.66
C SER A 241 0.94 -5.16 -18.17
N ASN A 242 1.78 -4.15 -17.90
CA ASN A 242 1.98 -3.66 -16.54
C ASN A 242 0.65 -3.26 -15.85
N ALA A 243 -0.34 -2.76 -16.60
CA ALA A 243 -1.60 -2.29 -16.03
C ALA A 243 -2.37 -3.41 -15.33
N GLU A 244 -2.52 -4.56 -15.99
CA GLU A 244 -3.22 -5.73 -15.46
C GLU A 244 -2.50 -6.33 -14.26
N TYR A 245 -1.18 -6.53 -14.35
CA TYR A 245 -0.42 -7.12 -13.26
C TYR A 245 -0.39 -6.21 -12.02
N LEU A 246 -0.21 -4.89 -12.19
CA LEU A 246 -0.31 -3.95 -11.07
C LEU A 246 -1.72 -3.94 -10.46
N ALA A 247 -2.76 -4.04 -11.29
CA ALA A 247 -4.12 -4.17 -10.78
C ALA A 247 -4.32 -5.44 -9.94
N ILE A 248 -3.74 -6.59 -10.33
CA ILE A 248 -3.74 -7.81 -9.51
C ILE A 248 -3.03 -7.56 -8.17
N PHE A 249 -1.85 -6.94 -8.19
CA PHE A 249 -1.10 -6.64 -6.97
C PHE A 249 -1.91 -5.75 -6.02
N HIS A 250 -2.53 -4.69 -6.53
CA HIS A 250 -3.21 -3.71 -5.71
C HIS A 250 -4.60 -4.12 -5.22
N ASN A 251 -5.35 -4.91 -5.99
CA ASN A 251 -6.74 -5.26 -5.66
C ASN A 251 -6.89 -6.66 -5.06
N LEU A 252 -5.86 -7.51 -5.17
CA LEU A 252 -5.94 -8.89 -4.73
C LEU A 252 -4.76 -9.28 -3.84
N ILE A 253 -3.53 -9.21 -4.35
CA ILE A 253 -2.35 -9.76 -3.65
C ILE A 253 -2.05 -8.97 -2.37
N LEU A 254 -1.86 -7.65 -2.46
CA LEU A 254 -1.48 -6.84 -1.31
C LEU A 254 -2.55 -6.79 -0.22
N PRO A 255 -3.86 -6.64 -0.53
CA PRO A 255 -4.90 -6.73 0.49
C PRO A 255 -4.87 -8.07 1.25
N ILE A 256 -4.89 -9.19 0.52
CA ILE A 256 -4.88 -10.54 1.11
C ILE A 256 -3.59 -10.77 1.90
N ALA A 257 -2.43 -10.46 1.33
CA ALA A 257 -1.13 -10.67 1.96
C ALA A 257 -0.95 -9.83 3.23
N THR A 258 -1.50 -8.60 3.25
CA THR A 258 -1.47 -7.73 4.44
C THR A 258 -2.37 -8.29 5.55
N GLU A 259 -3.58 -8.78 5.20
CA GLU A 259 -4.47 -9.46 6.16
C GLU A 259 -3.84 -10.76 6.69
N PHE A 260 -3.18 -11.54 5.83
CA PHE A 260 -2.48 -12.77 6.21
C PHE A 260 -1.28 -12.52 7.13
N SER A 261 -0.61 -11.37 6.97
CA SER A 261 0.53 -10.95 7.79
C SER A 261 1.64 -12.01 7.85
N PRO A 262 2.31 -12.33 6.71
CA PRO A 262 3.29 -13.39 6.65
C PRO A 262 4.54 -13.10 7.50
N ASP A 263 5.15 -14.16 8.01
CA ASP A 263 6.45 -14.10 8.71
C ASP A 263 7.63 -14.20 7.72
N LEU A 264 7.42 -14.78 6.54
CA LEU A 264 8.39 -14.91 5.44
C LEU A 264 7.65 -14.89 4.10
N VAL A 265 8.24 -14.24 3.09
CA VAL A 265 7.74 -14.24 1.71
C VAL A 265 8.71 -15.00 0.80
N PHE A 266 8.20 -15.98 0.06
CA PHE A 266 8.86 -16.55 -1.10
C PHE A 266 8.28 -15.96 -2.38
N VAL A 267 9.14 -15.80 -3.39
CA VAL A 267 8.71 -15.54 -4.76
C VAL A 267 9.24 -16.63 -5.67
N SER A 268 8.34 -17.37 -6.31
CA SER A 268 8.65 -18.19 -7.48
C SER A 268 8.70 -17.23 -8.67
N ALA A 269 9.93 -16.86 -9.05
CA ALA A 269 10.18 -15.77 -9.97
C ALA A 269 10.51 -16.26 -11.37
N GLY A 270 9.47 -16.56 -12.14
CA GLY A 270 9.56 -16.70 -13.59
C GLY A 270 9.57 -15.35 -14.28
N PHE A 271 10.41 -15.18 -15.29
CA PHE A 271 10.45 -13.94 -16.10
C PHE A 271 9.87 -14.15 -17.50
N ASP A 272 9.08 -15.19 -17.69
CA ASP A 272 8.42 -15.56 -18.93
C ASP A 272 7.10 -14.83 -19.19
N CYS A 273 6.57 -14.10 -18.21
CA CYS A 273 5.54 -13.08 -18.40
C CYS A 273 6.10 -11.75 -18.94
N ALA A 274 7.43 -11.63 -19.12
CA ALA A 274 8.06 -10.44 -19.67
C ALA A 274 7.91 -10.36 -21.20
N ILE A 275 7.94 -9.13 -21.71
CA ILE A 275 7.88 -8.84 -23.14
C ILE A 275 8.92 -9.66 -23.94
N GLY A 276 8.50 -10.21 -25.08
CA GLY A 276 9.37 -10.98 -25.98
C GLY A 276 9.61 -12.42 -25.56
N CYS A 277 9.06 -12.88 -24.43
CA CYS A 277 9.07 -14.30 -24.09
C CYS A 277 8.19 -15.11 -25.06
N PRO A 278 8.74 -16.15 -25.72
CA PRO A 278 8.00 -16.94 -26.71
C PRO A 278 6.92 -17.84 -26.11
N LEU A 279 7.02 -18.19 -24.81
CA LEU A 279 6.06 -19.09 -24.16
C LEU A 279 4.92 -18.33 -23.45
N GLY A 280 5.25 -17.22 -22.78
CA GLY A 280 4.26 -16.47 -22.02
C GLY A 280 3.40 -15.52 -22.84
N GLU A 281 3.94 -14.92 -23.91
CA GLU A 281 3.23 -13.98 -24.80
C GLU A 281 2.57 -12.78 -24.10
N MET A 282 3.03 -12.46 -22.89
CA MET A 282 2.64 -11.27 -22.13
C MET A 282 3.55 -10.08 -22.49
N ARG A 283 3.25 -8.91 -21.96
CA ARG A 283 3.95 -7.64 -22.27
C ARG A 283 4.39 -6.90 -21.02
N ILE A 284 4.76 -7.61 -19.96
CA ILE A 284 5.35 -6.97 -18.78
C ILE A 284 6.72 -6.40 -19.14
N HIS A 285 6.94 -5.14 -18.79
CA HIS A 285 8.25 -4.53 -18.95
C HIS A 285 9.18 -4.99 -17.82
N PRO A 286 10.47 -5.28 -18.06
CA PRO A 286 11.40 -5.68 -16.99
C PRO A 286 11.42 -4.73 -15.78
N ALA A 287 11.25 -3.43 -16.02
CA ALA A 287 11.10 -2.39 -15.01
C ALA A 287 9.97 -2.66 -13.99
N CYS A 288 8.93 -3.39 -14.37
CA CYS A 288 7.77 -3.69 -13.51
C CYS A 288 8.12 -4.68 -12.39
N PHE A 289 9.08 -5.60 -12.59
CA PHE A 289 9.50 -6.55 -11.55
C PHE A 289 10.13 -5.85 -10.33
N ALA A 290 10.73 -4.68 -10.53
CA ALA A 290 11.16 -3.83 -9.41
C ALA A 290 9.98 -3.40 -8.53
N HIS A 291 8.81 -3.11 -9.12
CA HIS A 291 7.59 -2.72 -8.38
C HIS A 291 6.99 -3.91 -7.65
N PHE A 292 6.87 -5.07 -8.29
CA PHE A 292 6.39 -6.29 -7.63
C PHE A 292 7.24 -6.62 -6.41
N THR A 293 8.56 -6.61 -6.58
CA THR A 293 9.53 -6.83 -5.49
C THR A 293 9.37 -5.80 -4.38
N HIS A 294 9.28 -4.52 -4.74
CA HIS A 294 9.15 -3.42 -3.78
C HIS A 294 7.86 -3.54 -2.94
N TYR A 295 6.74 -3.90 -3.56
CA TYR A 295 5.48 -4.11 -2.85
C TYR A 295 5.57 -5.26 -1.86
N LEU A 296 6.15 -6.40 -2.26
CA LEU A 296 6.30 -7.56 -1.38
C LEU A 296 7.30 -7.31 -0.24
N MET A 297 8.30 -6.44 -0.43
CA MET A 297 9.23 -6.02 0.63
C MET A 297 8.56 -5.25 1.77
N SER A 298 7.33 -4.75 1.58
CA SER A 298 6.56 -4.13 2.67
C SER A 298 6.04 -5.13 3.70
N LEU A 299 6.02 -6.42 3.35
CA LEU A 299 5.54 -7.53 4.16
C LEU A 299 6.71 -8.20 4.92
N ALA A 300 6.39 -9.01 5.92
CA ALA A 300 7.36 -9.82 6.67
C ALA A 300 8.60 -9.05 7.19
N ASN A 301 8.47 -7.73 7.41
CA ASN A 301 9.58 -6.82 7.72
C ASN A 301 10.77 -6.92 6.72
N GLY A 302 10.46 -7.10 5.43
CA GLY A 302 11.44 -7.22 4.36
C GLY A 302 12.10 -8.59 4.24
N ARG A 303 11.66 -9.61 5.01
CA ARG A 303 12.13 -11.00 4.85
C ARG A 303 11.51 -11.63 3.61
N ILE A 304 12.20 -11.44 2.49
CA ILE A 304 11.82 -11.97 1.18
C ILE A 304 12.96 -12.81 0.59
N VAL A 305 12.61 -13.96 0.05
CA VAL A 305 13.53 -14.87 -0.66
C VAL A 305 12.96 -15.14 -2.04
N ILE A 306 13.72 -14.79 -3.08
CA ILE A 306 13.28 -14.90 -4.47
C ILE A 306 14.07 -16.01 -5.15
N ALA A 307 13.39 -16.94 -5.83
CA ALA A 307 14.01 -18.05 -6.55
C ALA A 307 13.68 -17.96 -8.03
N LEU A 308 14.70 -18.05 -8.89
CA LEU A 308 14.47 -18.11 -10.35
C LEU A 308 13.68 -19.38 -10.72
N GLU A 309 12.62 -19.21 -11.52
CA GLU A 309 11.85 -20.29 -12.16
C GLU A 309 12.03 -20.24 -13.70
N GLY A 310 10.99 -19.88 -14.46
CA GLY A 310 11.01 -19.71 -15.91
C GLY A 310 11.58 -18.37 -16.41
N GLY A 311 11.51 -18.16 -17.72
CA GLY A 311 12.07 -17.00 -18.41
C GLY A 311 12.94 -17.39 -19.60
N TYR A 312 12.38 -17.26 -20.80
CA TYR A 312 12.98 -17.86 -22.01
C TYR A 312 13.37 -16.83 -23.08
N CYS A 313 13.13 -15.55 -22.82
CA CYS A 313 13.75 -14.45 -23.56
C CYS A 313 14.94 -13.93 -22.74
N LEU A 314 16.17 -14.22 -23.19
CA LEU A 314 17.39 -13.91 -22.43
C LEU A 314 17.53 -12.42 -22.06
N SER A 315 17.20 -11.51 -22.99
CA SER A 315 17.23 -10.07 -22.74
C SER A 315 16.28 -9.69 -21.62
N SER A 316 15.00 -10.06 -21.72
CA SER A 316 13.99 -9.73 -20.70
C SER A 316 14.22 -10.43 -19.37
N LEU A 317 14.71 -11.68 -19.39
CA LEU A 317 15.13 -12.41 -18.19
C LEU A 317 16.23 -11.66 -17.46
N SER A 318 17.32 -11.32 -18.15
CA SER A 318 18.47 -10.64 -17.54
C SER A 318 18.08 -9.30 -16.93
N GLU A 319 17.31 -8.49 -17.66
CA GLU A 319 16.83 -7.20 -17.16
C GLU A 319 15.83 -7.37 -16.00
N GLY A 320 14.93 -8.34 -16.06
CA GLY A 320 13.97 -8.62 -14.98
C GLY A 320 14.66 -9.03 -13.68
N VAL A 321 15.67 -9.90 -13.78
CA VAL A 321 16.53 -10.28 -12.64
C VAL A 321 17.28 -9.07 -12.11
N ALA A 322 17.89 -8.25 -12.99
CA ALA A 322 18.60 -7.05 -12.58
C ALA A 322 17.68 -6.07 -11.83
N MET A 323 16.48 -5.80 -12.34
CA MET A 323 15.49 -4.93 -11.67
C MET A 323 15.09 -5.47 -10.30
N THR A 324 14.85 -6.77 -10.20
CA THR A 324 14.49 -7.45 -8.94
C THR A 324 15.61 -7.30 -7.91
N VAL A 325 16.85 -7.61 -8.28
CA VAL A 325 17.99 -7.56 -7.37
C VAL A 325 18.33 -6.13 -6.94
N ARG A 326 18.25 -5.16 -7.86
CA ARG A 326 18.43 -3.75 -7.53
C ARG A 326 17.42 -3.29 -6.46
N THR A 327 16.16 -3.68 -6.59
CA THR A 327 15.15 -3.38 -5.57
C THR A 327 15.48 -4.03 -4.22
N LEU A 328 15.96 -5.28 -4.20
CA LEU A 328 16.38 -5.95 -2.96
C LEU A 328 17.53 -5.21 -2.24
N LEU A 329 18.48 -4.66 -3.02
CA LEU A 329 19.58 -3.80 -2.56
C LEU A 329 19.11 -2.39 -2.10
N GLY A 330 17.83 -2.09 -2.32
CA GLY A 330 17.17 -0.86 -1.92
C GLY A 330 17.35 0.29 -2.90
N ASP A 331 17.64 0.02 -4.17
CA ASP A 331 17.50 1.01 -5.26
C ASP A 331 16.04 1.45 -5.42
N ALA A 332 15.84 2.59 -6.08
CA ALA A 332 14.49 3.09 -6.35
C ALA A 332 13.82 2.26 -7.45
N CYS A 333 12.50 2.09 -7.36
CA CYS A 333 11.75 1.57 -8.49
C CYS A 333 11.87 2.53 -9.69
N PRO A 334 12.12 2.03 -10.90
CA PRO A 334 12.11 2.84 -12.09
C PRO A 334 10.72 3.41 -12.37
N ARG A 335 10.66 4.56 -13.05
CA ARG A 335 9.36 5.09 -13.49
C ARG A 335 8.79 4.20 -14.58
N LEU A 336 7.51 3.85 -14.44
CA LEU A 336 6.75 3.19 -15.50
C LEU A 336 6.12 4.25 -16.42
N GLU A 337 5.90 3.86 -17.68
CA GLU A 337 5.06 4.64 -18.60
C GLU A 337 3.61 4.70 -18.06
N ALA A 338 2.81 5.62 -18.60
CA ALA A 338 1.40 5.73 -18.20
C ALA A 338 0.67 4.41 -18.45
N LEU A 339 -0.12 3.96 -17.47
CA LEU A 339 -0.83 2.68 -17.55
C LEU A 339 -2.06 2.81 -18.45
N GLY A 340 -2.31 1.80 -19.27
CA GLY A 340 -3.52 1.69 -20.09
C GLY A 340 -4.74 1.23 -19.30
N GLU A 341 -5.91 1.24 -19.94
CA GLU A 341 -7.12 0.63 -19.36
C GLU A 341 -7.03 -0.90 -19.43
N PRO A 342 -7.32 -1.64 -18.35
CA PRO A 342 -7.32 -3.09 -18.38
C PRO A 342 -8.36 -3.68 -19.35
N SER A 343 -8.05 -4.80 -19.99
CA SER A 343 -8.98 -5.49 -20.91
C SER A 343 -10.24 -6.02 -20.21
N ASP A 344 -11.33 -6.24 -20.96
CA ASP A 344 -12.55 -6.81 -20.40
C ASP A 344 -12.37 -8.26 -19.94
N SER A 345 -11.55 -9.05 -20.65
CA SER A 345 -11.16 -10.42 -20.25
C SER A 345 -10.44 -10.41 -18.90
N PHE A 346 -9.55 -9.45 -18.69
CA PHE A 346 -8.88 -9.25 -17.42
C PHE A 346 -9.86 -8.82 -16.31
N LYS A 347 -10.76 -7.86 -16.59
CA LYS A 347 -11.77 -7.42 -15.63
C LYS A 347 -12.64 -8.59 -15.15
N GLU A 348 -13.06 -9.46 -16.06
CA GLU A 348 -13.78 -10.71 -15.73
C GLU A 348 -12.95 -11.60 -14.79
N THR A 349 -11.68 -11.85 -15.15
CA THR A 349 -10.75 -12.65 -14.35
C THR A 349 -10.60 -12.11 -12.92
N LEU A 350 -10.34 -10.81 -12.77
CA LEU A 350 -10.16 -10.18 -11.47
C LEU A 350 -11.44 -10.25 -10.64
N LEU A 351 -12.61 -9.96 -11.24
CA LEU A 351 -13.89 -10.02 -10.52
C LEU A 351 -14.26 -11.44 -10.08
N ASN A 352 -13.93 -12.45 -10.88
CA ASN A 352 -14.10 -13.86 -10.51
C ASN A 352 -13.24 -14.23 -9.29
N CYS A 353 -11.96 -13.84 -9.28
CA CYS A 353 -11.06 -14.05 -8.15
C CYS A 353 -11.60 -13.36 -6.87
N LEU A 354 -11.96 -12.08 -6.98
CA LEU A 354 -12.53 -11.31 -5.88
C LEU A 354 -13.79 -11.98 -5.32
N THR A 355 -14.68 -12.44 -6.21
CA THR A 355 -15.93 -13.12 -5.83
C THR A 355 -15.66 -14.42 -5.08
N ALA A 356 -14.77 -15.27 -5.60
CA ALA A 356 -14.45 -16.57 -5.01
C ALA A 356 -13.76 -16.45 -3.63
N LEU A 357 -12.94 -15.42 -3.45
CA LEU A 357 -12.11 -15.24 -2.24
C LEU A 357 -12.79 -14.39 -1.16
N ARG A 358 -13.80 -13.60 -1.51
CA ARG A 358 -14.55 -12.73 -0.59
C ARG A 358 -15.04 -13.40 0.71
N PRO A 359 -15.52 -14.67 0.71
CA PRO A 359 -15.93 -15.32 1.96
C PRO A 359 -14.78 -15.49 2.96
N TYR A 360 -13.56 -15.65 2.47
CA TYR A 360 -12.40 -16.04 3.28
C TYR A 360 -11.57 -14.84 3.78
N TRP A 361 -11.58 -13.72 3.04
CA TRP A 361 -10.75 -12.54 3.33
C TRP A 361 -11.58 -11.31 3.65
N LYS A 362 -11.38 -10.71 4.82
CA LYS A 362 -12.14 -9.54 5.28
C LYS A 362 -11.87 -8.31 4.42
N CYS A 363 -10.63 -8.14 3.94
CA CYS A 363 -10.25 -7.04 3.06
C CYS A 363 -11.12 -6.99 1.79
N LEU A 364 -11.53 -8.15 1.26
CA LEU A 364 -12.35 -8.25 0.05
C LEU A 364 -13.86 -8.03 0.30
N ARG A 365 -14.32 -8.03 1.56
CA ARG A 365 -15.75 -7.83 1.90
C ARG A 365 -16.21 -6.38 1.79
N MET A 366 -15.27 -5.45 1.62
CA MET A 366 -15.55 -4.02 1.47
C MET A 366 -16.36 -3.74 0.19
N GLN A 367 -16.29 -4.63 -0.79
CA GLN A 367 -17.02 -4.55 -2.04
C GLN A 367 -18.50 -4.92 -1.84
N GLY A 368 -19.36 -3.89 -1.75
CA GLY A 368 -20.80 -4.02 -1.51
C GLY A 368 -21.45 -5.11 -2.38
N SER A 369 -22.35 -5.87 -1.78
CA SER A 369 -22.95 -7.06 -2.37
C SER A 369 -23.84 -6.73 -3.58
N THR A 370 -23.34 -6.94 -4.80
CA THR A 370 -24.21 -7.23 -5.95
C THR A 370 -24.49 -8.73 -5.98
N GLY A 371 -25.42 -9.16 -5.12
CA GLY A 371 -25.95 -10.53 -5.10
C GLY A 371 -25.03 -11.59 -4.48
N ASP A 372 -25.65 -12.55 -3.81
CA ASP A 372 -25.01 -13.81 -3.46
C ASP A 372 -24.83 -14.63 -4.74
N MET A 373 -23.69 -14.46 -5.43
CA MET A 373 -23.26 -15.49 -6.38
C MET A 373 -22.80 -16.70 -5.57
N LEU A 374 -23.52 -17.82 -5.74
CA LEU A 374 -23.15 -19.11 -5.19
C LEU A 374 -21.84 -19.54 -5.83
N ILE A 375 -20.77 -19.64 -5.04
CA ILE A 375 -19.55 -20.34 -5.46
C ILE A 375 -19.96 -21.79 -5.72
N PRO A 376 -19.69 -22.36 -6.91
CA PRO A 376 -19.97 -23.77 -7.16
C PRO A 376 -19.25 -24.63 -6.12
N ASP A 377 -19.96 -25.56 -5.47
CA ASP A 377 -19.32 -26.55 -4.60
C ASP A 377 -18.48 -27.51 -5.46
N ILE A 378 -17.18 -27.23 -5.57
CA ILE A 378 -16.21 -28.03 -6.31
C ILE A 378 -15.49 -29.07 -5.44
N SER A 379 -15.91 -29.29 -4.19
CA SER A 379 -15.28 -30.28 -3.29
C SER A 379 -15.31 -31.71 -3.85
N HIS A 380 -16.20 -31.97 -4.81
CA HIS A 380 -16.33 -33.23 -5.52
C HIS A 380 -15.31 -33.41 -6.66
N LEU A 381 -14.63 -32.34 -7.11
CA LEU A 381 -13.57 -32.43 -8.11
C LEU A 381 -12.29 -32.92 -7.42
N SER A 382 -11.83 -34.09 -7.83
CA SER A 382 -10.58 -34.66 -7.34
C SER A 382 -9.39 -33.89 -7.90
N LEU A 383 -8.55 -33.30 -7.02
CA LEU A 383 -7.21 -32.77 -7.35
C LEU A 383 -6.32 -33.85 -7.98
N ASN A 384 -6.60 -35.12 -7.66
CA ASN A 384 -5.98 -36.27 -8.29
C ASN A 384 -6.63 -36.57 -9.65
N SER A 385 -6.93 -35.57 -10.47
CA SER A 385 -6.81 -35.87 -11.89
C SER A 385 -5.34 -36.21 -12.06
N THR A 386 -5.02 -37.51 -12.13
CA THR A 386 -3.84 -38.00 -12.84
C THR A 386 -3.63 -37.02 -13.99
N HIS A 387 -2.40 -36.50 -14.18
CA HIS A 387 -2.00 -35.94 -15.47
C HIS A 387 -2.32 -37.04 -16.49
N ALA A 388 -3.58 -37.10 -16.92
CA ALA A 388 -4.01 -37.96 -17.97
C ALA A 388 -3.20 -37.34 -19.09
N THR A 389 -2.32 -38.15 -19.67
CA THR A 389 -1.60 -37.89 -20.90
C THR A 389 -2.63 -37.66 -22.02
N LYS A 390 -3.44 -36.62 -21.86
CA LYS A 390 -4.42 -36.14 -22.81
C LYS A 390 -3.58 -35.27 -23.72
N LEU A 391 -3.09 -35.98 -24.73
CA LEU A 391 -2.08 -35.62 -25.72
C LEU A 391 -0.70 -36.14 -25.32
N LYS A 392 -0.34 -37.30 -25.87
CA LYS A 392 1.01 -37.42 -26.45
C LYS A 392 1.12 -36.26 -27.42
N TYR A 393 1.64 -35.11 -26.99
CA TYR A 393 2.18 -34.16 -27.94
C TYR A 393 3.33 -34.89 -28.61
N PRO A 394 3.27 -35.16 -29.92
CA PRO A 394 4.38 -35.79 -30.61
C PRO A 394 5.49 -34.75 -30.71
N TRP A 395 6.27 -34.53 -29.64
CA TRP A 395 7.34 -33.51 -29.56
C TRP A 395 7.06 -32.37 -30.54
N VAL A 396 5.91 -31.70 -30.39
CA VAL A 396 5.63 -30.60 -31.31
C VAL A 396 6.71 -29.60 -30.95
N GLU A 397 7.56 -29.26 -31.92
CA GLU A 397 8.43 -28.09 -31.88
C GLU A 397 7.54 -26.86 -31.68
N TYR A 398 6.87 -26.72 -30.53
CA TYR A 398 6.24 -25.48 -30.09
C TYR A 398 7.35 -24.62 -29.51
N ASN A 399 8.33 -24.38 -30.36
CA ASN A 399 9.16 -23.21 -30.28
C ASN A 399 8.50 -22.30 -31.32
N PRO A 400 7.65 -21.33 -30.94
CA PRO A 400 7.32 -20.27 -31.86
C PRO A 400 8.65 -19.60 -32.17
N GLU A 401 9.31 -20.03 -33.25
CA GLU A 401 10.56 -19.44 -33.70
C GLU A 401 10.21 -18.01 -34.09
N LEU A 402 10.38 -17.10 -33.14
CA LEU A 402 10.40 -15.69 -33.42
C LEU A 402 11.44 -15.50 -34.52
N THR A 403 11.03 -14.88 -35.63
CA THR A 403 11.98 -14.63 -36.71
C THR A 403 13.14 -13.79 -36.18
N PRO A 404 14.35 -13.89 -36.76
CA PRO A 404 15.47 -13.04 -36.36
C PRO A 404 15.11 -11.54 -36.28
N GLU A 405 14.21 -11.08 -37.16
CA GLU A 405 13.69 -9.72 -37.15
C GLU A 405 12.83 -9.42 -35.92
N GLN A 406 11.98 -10.35 -35.49
CA GLN A 406 11.17 -10.22 -34.28
C GLN A 406 12.06 -10.19 -33.02
N LEU A 407 13.08 -11.07 -32.95
CA LEU A 407 14.04 -11.07 -31.84
C LEU A 407 14.80 -9.74 -31.73
N VAL A 408 15.27 -9.20 -32.86
CA VAL A 408 15.93 -7.88 -32.90
C VAL A 408 14.96 -6.75 -32.52
N ALA A 409 13.69 -6.82 -32.94
CA ALA A 409 12.69 -5.83 -32.57
C ALA A 409 12.40 -5.86 -31.07
N PHE A 410 12.26 -7.05 -30.46
CA PHE A 410 12.07 -7.20 -29.03
C PHE A 410 13.27 -6.71 -28.23
N ALA A 411 14.49 -7.09 -28.62
CA ALA A 411 15.70 -6.61 -27.96
C ALA A 411 15.78 -5.07 -27.98
N LYS A 412 15.49 -4.44 -29.13
CA LYS A 412 15.42 -2.97 -29.23
C LYS A 412 14.35 -2.35 -28.35
N GLU A 413 13.20 -3.02 -28.22
CA GLU A 413 12.13 -2.53 -27.36
C GLU A 413 12.50 -2.66 -25.88
N VAL A 414 13.12 -3.77 -25.48
CA VAL A 414 13.68 -3.94 -24.13
C VAL A 414 14.72 -2.85 -23.86
N ASP A 415 15.68 -2.62 -24.76
CA ASP A 415 16.68 -1.56 -24.62
C ASP A 415 16.04 -0.17 -24.47
N ARG A 416 15.00 0.13 -25.27
CA ARG A 416 14.25 1.39 -25.19
C ARG A 416 13.60 1.55 -23.81
N LEU A 417 12.94 0.51 -23.32
CA LEU A 417 12.23 0.51 -22.04
C LEU A 417 13.21 0.59 -20.85
N THR A 418 14.31 -0.13 -20.91
CA THR A 418 15.41 -0.08 -19.95
C THR A 418 16.05 1.31 -19.92
N ALA A 419 16.21 1.98 -21.07
CA ALA A 419 16.69 3.35 -21.12
C ALA A 419 15.71 4.36 -20.48
N LEU A 420 14.40 4.12 -20.58
CA LEU A 420 13.37 4.97 -19.97
C LEU A 420 13.28 4.80 -18.44
N ALA A 421 13.73 3.67 -17.91
CA ALA A 421 13.70 3.36 -16.50
C ALA A 421 14.62 4.27 -15.63
N ASP A 422 15.41 5.19 -16.23
CA ASP A 422 16.35 6.12 -15.57
C ASP A 422 17.20 5.40 -14.52
N LEU A 423 17.86 4.33 -14.96
CA LEU A 423 18.63 3.36 -14.17
C LEU A 423 19.93 3.92 -13.56
N ARG A 424 20.02 5.22 -13.27
CA ARG A 424 21.20 5.80 -12.63
C ARG A 424 21.52 5.01 -11.35
N PRO A 425 22.77 4.51 -11.19
CA PRO A 425 23.19 3.87 -9.94
C PRO A 425 22.94 4.84 -8.80
N ALA A 426 22.29 4.38 -7.72
CA ALA A 426 22.08 5.20 -6.53
C ALA A 426 23.41 5.74 -5.96
N ASP A 427 24.52 5.04 -6.24
CA ASP A 427 25.79 5.16 -5.54
C ASP A 427 27.00 5.41 -6.45
N SER A 428 26.87 6.13 -7.58
CA SER A 428 28.08 6.59 -8.29
C SER A 428 28.91 7.60 -7.48
N ASP A 429 28.35 8.13 -6.39
CA ASP A 429 29.04 8.98 -5.42
C ASP A 429 28.86 8.42 -3.99
N ALA A 430 29.96 7.99 -3.37
CA ALA A 430 30.01 7.50 -1.99
C ALA A 430 29.60 8.54 -0.91
N ASN A 431 29.22 9.76 -1.33
CA ASN A 431 28.73 10.86 -0.50
C ASN A 431 27.21 11.13 -0.63
N ASN A 432 26.47 10.32 -1.40
CA ASN A 432 25.04 10.52 -1.62
C ASN A 432 24.22 9.77 -0.55
N CYS A 433 23.76 10.45 0.51
CA CYS A 433 22.76 9.84 1.39
C CYS A 433 21.43 9.68 0.63
N ARG A 434 20.82 8.49 0.70
CA ARG A 434 19.53 8.20 0.02
C ARG A 434 18.41 9.16 0.45
N THR A 435 18.39 9.53 1.72
CA THR A 435 17.36 10.40 2.32
C THR A 435 17.96 11.71 2.81
N CYS A 436 17.29 12.83 2.56
CA CYS A 436 17.59 14.08 3.23
C CYS A 436 16.57 14.44 4.31
N LEU A 437 17.03 15.17 5.34
CA LEU A 437 16.23 15.64 6.46
C LEU A 437 16.44 17.15 6.59
N ALA A 438 15.39 17.90 6.92
CA ALA A 438 15.51 19.32 7.22
C ALA A 438 14.71 19.70 8.47
N TYR A 439 15.33 20.51 9.33
CA TYR A 439 14.77 20.99 10.58
C TYR A 439 15.47 22.30 11.00
N ASP A 440 14.72 23.29 11.48
CA ASP A 440 15.27 24.49 12.11
C ASP A 440 14.41 24.91 13.30
N GLY A 441 15.00 24.86 14.50
CA GLY A 441 14.34 25.25 15.75
C GLY A 441 13.89 26.72 15.81
N LYS A 442 14.32 27.60 14.91
CA LYS A 442 13.78 28.98 14.81
C LYS A 442 12.30 28.99 14.47
N MET A 443 11.77 27.94 13.83
CA MET A 443 10.33 27.76 13.62
C MET A 443 9.54 27.71 14.94
N CYS A 444 10.18 27.34 16.07
CA CYS A 444 9.57 27.32 17.40
C CYS A 444 9.25 28.71 17.97
N ARG A 445 9.68 29.80 17.31
CA ARG A 445 9.38 31.17 17.74
C ARG A 445 7.96 31.64 17.39
N HIS A 446 7.23 30.86 16.61
CA HIS A 446 5.79 31.02 16.44
C HIS A 446 5.09 30.25 17.55
N GLU A 447 4.45 30.95 18.48
CA GLU A 447 3.74 30.34 19.61
C GLU A 447 2.45 31.10 19.93
N ASN A 448 1.51 30.42 20.57
CA ASN A 448 0.27 31.05 21.03
C ASN A 448 0.51 31.70 22.39
N LEU A 449 0.52 33.04 22.43
CA LEU A 449 0.74 33.80 23.66
C LEU A 449 -0.49 33.84 24.57
N LEU A 450 -1.70 33.59 24.03
CA LEU A 450 -2.97 33.65 24.76
C LEU A 450 -3.36 32.29 25.35
N ASP A 451 -3.09 31.20 24.63
CA ASP A 451 -3.43 29.85 25.03
C ASP A 451 -2.23 28.91 24.92
N ARG A 452 -1.65 28.58 26.08
CA ARG A 452 -0.53 27.63 26.18
C ARG A 452 -0.94 26.17 26.01
N SER A 453 -2.24 25.88 26.02
CA SER A 453 -2.79 24.53 25.78
C SER A 453 -3.10 24.27 24.31
N HIS A 454 -2.91 25.27 23.44
CA HIS A 454 -3.16 25.16 22.01
C HIS A 454 -2.39 23.96 21.39
N PRO A 455 -3.04 23.12 20.57
CA PRO A 455 -2.46 21.85 20.12
C PRO A 455 -1.22 22.00 19.22
N GLU A 456 -1.17 23.05 18.38
CA GLU A 456 -0.03 23.32 17.49
C GLU A 456 1.17 23.91 18.26
N LEU A 457 1.82 23.07 19.07
CA LEU A 457 2.91 23.47 19.97
C LEU A 457 4.28 23.56 19.26
N PRO A 458 5.14 24.52 19.62
CA PRO A 458 6.55 24.55 19.18
C PRO A 458 7.31 23.25 19.43
N ARG A 459 6.96 22.52 20.51
CA ARG A 459 7.61 21.26 20.92
C ARG A 459 7.42 20.12 19.92
N ARG A 460 6.42 20.18 19.03
CA ARG A 460 6.14 19.12 18.03
C ARG A 460 7.37 18.79 17.19
N ILE A 461 7.95 19.79 16.55
CA ILE A 461 9.13 19.60 15.67
C ILE A 461 10.41 19.27 16.44
N VAL A 462 10.56 19.80 17.66
CA VAL A 462 11.71 19.48 18.53
C VAL A 462 11.66 18.01 18.93
N TYR A 463 10.48 17.53 19.35
CA TYR A 463 10.30 16.16 19.79
C TYR A 463 10.55 15.15 18.65
N ILE A 464 10.04 15.42 17.44
CA ILE A 464 10.32 14.58 16.27
C ILE A 464 11.83 14.47 16.04
N TYR A 465 12.52 15.61 15.99
CA TYR A 465 13.96 15.64 15.73
C TYR A 465 14.74 14.91 16.82
N ASP A 466 14.40 15.12 18.09
CA ASP A 466 15.01 14.42 19.23
C ASP A 466 14.83 12.90 19.14
N GLN A 467 13.63 12.41 18.73
CA GLN A 467 13.38 10.97 18.55
C GLN A 467 14.21 10.39 17.40
N LEU A 468 14.31 11.10 16.28
CA LEU A 468 15.15 10.68 15.14
C LEU A 468 16.62 10.60 15.54
N CYS A 469 17.11 11.55 16.33
CA CYS A 469 18.46 11.51 16.88
C CYS A 469 18.65 10.35 17.87
N ALA A 470 17.71 10.17 18.80
CA ALA A 470 17.76 9.12 19.83
C ALA A 470 17.78 7.71 19.23
N LYS A 471 17.08 7.50 18.11
CA LYS A 471 17.07 6.22 17.36
C LYS A 471 18.20 6.10 16.33
N GLY A 472 19.07 7.11 16.22
CA GLY A 472 20.18 7.13 15.25
C GLY A 472 19.78 7.34 13.79
N LEU A 473 18.49 7.57 13.52
CA LEU A 473 17.94 7.73 12.16
C LEU A 473 18.43 9.01 11.49
N SER A 474 18.63 10.09 12.26
CA SER A 474 19.19 11.34 11.71
C SER A 474 20.60 11.15 11.14
N GLY A 475 21.36 10.18 11.65
CA GLY A 475 22.71 9.85 11.16
C GLY A 475 22.71 9.11 9.82
N LEU A 476 21.55 8.60 9.39
CA LEU A 476 21.37 7.97 8.07
C LEU A 476 20.97 8.98 6.99
N CYS A 477 20.71 10.24 7.36
CA CYS A 477 20.19 11.27 6.47
C CYS A 477 21.21 12.38 6.20
N ARG A 478 21.18 12.92 4.97
CA ARG A 478 21.83 14.19 4.64
C ARG A 478 21.00 15.35 5.19
N PHE A 479 21.62 16.33 5.82
CA PHE A 479 20.87 17.49 6.31
C PHE A 479 20.77 18.58 5.24
N ALA A 480 19.55 18.96 4.84
CA ALA A 480 19.31 20.07 3.94
C ALA A 480 19.27 21.39 4.73
N SER A 481 19.81 22.46 4.16
CA SER A 481 19.85 23.77 4.82
C SER A 481 18.48 24.43 4.86
N SER A 482 18.03 24.87 6.03
CA SER A 482 16.82 25.69 6.16
C SER A 482 17.06 27.14 5.70
N ARG A 483 16.08 27.70 5.00
CA ARG A 483 16.04 29.10 4.58
C ARG A 483 14.61 29.63 4.61
N ARG A 484 14.47 30.95 4.57
CA ARG A 484 13.16 31.58 4.30
C ARG A 484 12.85 31.46 2.81
N CYS A 485 11.59 31.19 2.46
CA CYS A 485 11.13 31.38 1.08
C CYS A 485 11.10 32.88 0.77
N THR A 486 11.40 33.25 -0.48
CA THR A 486 11.27 34.64 -0.93
C THR A 486 9.81 34.96 -1.21
N ASP A 487 9.49 36.24 -1.37
CA ASP A 487 8.14 36.66 -1.75
C ASP A 487 7.80 36.12 -3.15
N GLU A 488 8.74 36.11 -4.09
CA GLU A 488 8.52 35.56 -5.44
C GLU A 488 8.20 34.06 -5.40
N GLU A 489 8.82 33.31 -4.50
CA GLU A 489 8.51 31.90 -4.28
C GLU A 489 7.14 31.72 -3.65
N ALA A 490 6.80 32.49 -2.61
CA ALA A 490 5.48 32.43 -1.98
C ALA A 490 4.35 32.86 -2.94
N MET A 491 4.64 33.80 -3.84
CA MET A 491 3.73 34.29 -4.89
C MET A 491 3.50 33.30 -6.03
N LEU A 492 4.15 32.13 -6.02
CA LEU A 492 3.75 31.02 -6.89
C LEU A 492 2.32 30.53 -6.61
N PHE A 493 1.76 30.90 -5.45
CA PHE A 493 0.37 30.61 -5.09
C PHE A 493 -0.33 31.77 -4.40
N HIS A 494 0.34 32.46 -3.46
CA HIS A 494 -0.30 33.48 -2.65
C HIS A 494 -0.36 34.84 -3.34
N THR A 495 -1.42 35.59 -3.05
CA THR A 495 -1.54 36.99 -3.52
C THR A 495 -0.57 37.89 -2.75
N ARG A 496 -0.07 38.96 -3.40
CA ARG A 496 0.78 39.96 -2.75
C ARG A 496 0.10 40.56 -1.51
N ASP A 497 -1.19 40.86 -1.62
CA ASP A 497 -1.97 41.45 -0.52
C ASP A 497 -2.00 40.56 0.74
N ASN A 498 -2.15 39.25 0.56
CA ASN A 498 -2.12 38.30 1.68
C ASN A 498 -0.73 38.24 2.33
N LEU A 499 0.35 38.23 1.53
CA LEU A 499 1.72 38.27 2.05
C LEU A 499 2.02 39.57 2.81
N ASP A 500 1.60 40.71 2.26
CA ASP A 500 1.79 42.03 2.89
C ASP A 500 1.00 42.15 4.20
N MET A 501 -0.24 41.62 4.24
CA MET A 501 -1.04 41.51 5.45
C MET A 501 -0.31 40.70 6.53
N MET A 502 0.21 39.51 6.18
CA MET A 502 0.95 38.68 7.14
C MET A 502 2.27 39.33 7.59
N ALA A 503 2.97 40.00 6.67
CA ALA A 503 4.20 40.73 6.97
C ALA A 503 3.98 41.88 7.95
N ALA A 504 2.82 42.55 7.88
CA ALA A 504 2.47 43.64 8.79
C ALA A 504 2.35 43.19 10.25
N TRP A 505 2.11 41.90 10.51
CA TRP A 505 2.04 41.37 11.88
C TRP A 505 3.36 41.44 12.64
N ARG A 506 4.50 41.60 11.97
CA ARG A 506 5.80 41.88 12.61
C ARG A 506 5.79 43.12 13.50
N ASN A 507 4.89 44.07 13.22
CA ASN A 507 4.74 45.31 13.95
C ASN A 507 3.79 45.19 15.16
N LEU A 508 3.23 44.01 15.43
CA LEU A 508 2.43 43.77 16.62
C LEU A 508 3.33 43.77 17.86
N ASN A 509 2.93 44.50 18.91
CA ASN A 509 3.59 44.45 20.21
C ASN A 509 3.16 43.19 20.97
N SER A 510 4.08 42.55 21.69
CA SER A 510 3.80 41.31 22.46
C SER A 510 2.80 41.47 23.61
N GLU A 511 2.44 42.71 23.96
CA GLU A 511 1.45 43.06 24.98
C GLU A 511 0.13 43.59 24.38
N SER A 512 -0.14 43.33 23.09
CA SER A 512 -1.34 43.84 22.43
C SER A 512 -2.63 43.13 22.88
N ASP A 513 -3.58 43.88 23.41
CA ASP A 513 -4.99 43.44 23.50
C ASP A 513 -5.60 43.09 22.12
N ARG A 514 -4.92 43.47 21.04
CA ARG A 514 -5.33 43.24 19.65
C ARG A 514 -5.11 41.81 19.15
N PHE A 515 -4.38 40.96 19.87
CA PHE A 515 -4.17 39.57 19.42
C PHE A 515 -5.49 38.81 19.35
N ALA A 516 -6.34 38.93 20.37
CA ALA A 516 -7.64 38.26 20.39
C ALA A 516 -8.56 38.76 19.26
N GLU A 517 -8.59 40.08 19.03
CA GLU A 517 -9.33 40.69 17.92
C GLU A 517 -8.83 40.18 16.56
N LEU A 518 -7.51 40.19 16.34
CA LEU A 518 -6.93 39.75 15.08
C LEU A 518 -7.18 38.26 14.83
N GLN A 519 -7.03 37.41 15.85
CA GLN A 519 -7.29 35.97 15.75
C GLN A 519 -8.76 35.68 15.42
N SER A 520 -9.69 36.44 15.99
CA SER A 520 -11.14 36.27 15.74
C SER A 520 -11.56 36.53 14.28
N ARG A 521 -10.70 37.18 13.49
CA ARG A 521 -10.96 37.47 12.07
C ARG A 521 -10.65 36.28 11.15
N PHE A 522 -9.97 35.27 11.66
CA PHE A 522 -9.54 34.11 10.88
C PHE A 522 -10.11 32.83 11.48
N ASP A 523 -10.40 31.87 10.61
CA ASP A 523 -10.86 30.55 11.02
C ASP A 523 -9.69 29.75 11.62
N SER A 524 -9.77 29.49 12.93
CA SER A 524 -8.86 28.61 13.66
C SER A 524 -7.38 28.98 13.46
N LEU A 525 -7.04 30.26 13.68
CA LEU A 525 -5.68 30.79 13.53
C LEU A 525 -5.25 31.56 14.78
N TYR A 526 -4.05 31.28 15.29
CA TYR A 526 -3.40 32.11 16.29
C TYR A 526 -2.23 32.87 15.68
N VAL A 527 -2.04 34.14 16.05
CA VAL A 527 -1.04 35.03 15.43
C VAL A 527 0.01 35.46 16.46
N HIS A 528 1.27 35.46 16.02
CA HIS A 528 2.44 35.94 16.74
C HIS A 528 3.21 36.91 15.84
N PRO A 529 3.95 37.92 16.37
CA PRO A 529 4.77 38.81 15.53
C PRO A 529 5.78 38.08 14.62
N LEU A 530 6.17 36.86 14.98
CA LEU A 530 7.07 35.99 14.21
C LEU A 530 6.35 34.90 13.40
N SER A 531 5.01 34.88 13.34
CA SER A 531 4.24 33.89 12.57
C SER A 531 4.65 33.87 11.11
N TYR A 532 4.73 35.04 10.47
CA TYR A 532 5.10 35.13 9.05
C TYR A 532 6.56 34.73 8.81
N ASP A 533 7.49 35.10 9.69
CA ASP A 533 8.89 34.66 9.60
C ASP A 533 9.05 33.14 9.76
N ALA A 534 8.27 32.53 10.64
CA ALA A 534 8.23 31.08 10.82
C ALA A 534 7.59 30.39 9.60
N ALA A 535 6.51 30.94 9.04
CA ALA A 535 5.87 30.43 7.83
C ALA A 535 6.81 30.49 6.61
N GLN A 536 7.54 31.59 6.45
CA GLN A 536 8.58 31.70 5.41
C GLN A 536 9.68 30.65 5.60
N LEU A 537 10.10 30.41 6.85
CA LEU A 537 11.11 29.39 7.16
C LEU A 537 10.58 27.96 6.95
N SER A 538 9.32 27.68 7.29
CA SER A 538 8.63 26.42 7.02
C SER A 538 8.62 26.12 5.52
N CYS A 539 8.10 27.05 4.73
CA CYS A 539 8.06 26.92 3.28
C CYS A 539 9.45 26.80 2.66
N GLY A 540 10.40 27.69 2.99
CA GLY A 540 11.74 27.66 2.41
C GLY A 540 12.58 26.45 2.84
N THR A 541 12.30 25.87 4.01
CA THR A 541 12.90 24.59 4.43
C THR A 541 12.40 23.45 3.56
N LEU A 542 11.09 23.37 3.30
CA LEU A 542 10.52 22.39 2.37
C LEU A 542 11.08 22.57 0.95
N LEU A 543 11.19 23.79 0.45
CA LEU A 543 11.79 24.08 -0.86
C LEU A 543 13.25 23.58 -0.95
N SER A 544 13.99 23.62 0.15
CA SER A 544 15.37 23.13 0.18
C SER A 544 15.44 21.59 0.11
N VAL A 545 14.47 20.89 0.72
CA VAL A 545 14.34 19.43 0.57
C VAL A 545 13.94 19.06 -0.86
N VAL A 546 12.97 19.76 -1.45
CA VAL A 546 12.58 19.59 -2.86
C VAL A 546 13.78 19.83 -3.79
N GLU A 547 14.59 20.85 -3.51
CA GLU A 547 15.80 21.13 -4.28
C GLU A 547 16.84 19.99 -4.19
N GLU A 548 17.08 19.42 -3.00
CA GLU A 548 17.95 18.23 -2.85
C GLU A 548 17.43 17.04 -3.68
N VAL A 549 16.12 16.78 -3.64
CA VAL A 549 15.50 15.64 -4.32
C VAL A 549 15.43 15.81 -5.84
N CYS A 550 14.91 16.93 -6.32
CA CYS A 550 14.75 17.17 -7.77
C CYS A 550 16.09 17.32 -8.50
N SER A 551 17.11 17.84 -7.82
CA SER A 551 18.48 17.92 -8.36
C SER A 551 19.19 16.55 -8.40
N GLY A 552 18.72 15.57 -7.61
CA GLY A 552 19.31 14.23 -7.51
C GLY A 552 20.44 14.10 -6.47
N ARG A 553 20.58 15.07 -5.56
CA ARG A 553 21.51 15.01 -4.41
C ARG A 553 20.98 14.18 -3.25
N SER A 554 19.70 13.85 -3.28
CA SER A 554 19.05 12.85 -2.42
C SER A 554 17.92 12.22 -3.23
N ARG A 555 17.54 10.99 -2.89
CA ARG A 555 16.44 10.30 -3.57
C ARG A 555 15.09 10.78 -3.05
N ASN A 556 14.96 10.84 -1.72
CA ASN A 556 13.75 11.28 -1.02
C ASN A 556 14.12 12.19 0.15
N GLY A 557 13.13 12.79 0.81
CA GLY A 557 13.40 13.59 1.99
C GLY A 557 12.20 13.91 2.87
N TYR A 558 12.49 14.42 4.07
CA TYR A 558 11.49 14.83 5.04
C TYR A 558 11.80 16.22 5.61
N ALA A 559 10.86 17.14 5.46
CA ALA A 559 10.87 18.47 6.05
C ALA A 559 10.08 18.46 7.37
N ILE A 560 10.78 18.53 8.50
CA ILE A 560 10.19 18.67 9.84
C ILE A 560 9.93 20.15 10.08
N VAL A 561 8.79 20.63 9.58
CA VAL A 561 8.48 22.06 9.50
C VAL A 561 7.23 22.45 10.31
N ARG A 562 7.17 23.71 10.71
CA ARG A 562 5.97 24.36 11.25
C ARG A 562 6.08 25.89 11.09
N PRO A 563 4.97 26.64 10.99
CA PRO A 563 3.57 26.20 10.96
C PRO A 563 3.22 25.37 9.70
N PRO A 564 2.09 24.62 9.72
CA PRO A 564 1.59 23.82 8.59
C PRO A 564 1.12 24.71 7.42
N GLY A 565 0.70 24.08 6.31
CA GLY A 565 0.36 24.76 5.05
C GLY A 565 -0.95 24.34 4.36
N HIS A 566 -1.40 23.09 4.45
CA HIS A 566 -2.42 22.54 3.54
C HIS A 566 -3.82 23.22 3.57
N HIS A 567 -4.19 23.95 4.63
CA HIS A 567 -5.44 24.72 4.71
C HIS A 567 -5.35 26.15 4.17
N ALA A 568 -4.14 26.68 3.98
CA ALA A 568 -3.96 28.07 3.54
C ALA A 568 -4.40 28.21 2.08
N GLU A 569 -5.29 29.17 1.84
CA GLU A 569 -5.77 29.54 0.51
C GLU A 569 -4.87 30.65 -0.07
N SER A 570 -5.05 30.97 -1.36
CA SER A 570 -4.17 31.95 -2.04
C SER A 570 -4.21 33.33 -1.38
N ASP A 571 -5.37 33.74 -0.89
CA ASP A 571 -5.64 35.08 -0.36
C ASP A 571 -5.85 35.14 1.16
N LYS A 572 -5.88 34.01 1.87
CA LYS A 572 -6.10 33.99 3.33
C LYS A 572 -5.49 32.79 4.08
N PRO A 573 -4.99 33.01 5.31
CA PRO A 573 -4.57 31.96 6.23
C PRO A 573 -5.74 31.41 7.07
N ARG A 574 -5.68 30.15 7.46
CA ARG A 574 -6.69 29.46 8.30
C ARG A 574 -6.18 28.11 8.80
N GLY A 575 -6.81 27.53 9.82
CA GLY A 575 -6.51 26.17 10.29
C GLY A 575 -5.04 25.98 10.67
N PHE A 576 -4.46 26.95 11.37
CA PHE A 576 -3.03 27.05 11.71
C PHE A 576 -2.09 27.29 10.51
N CYS A 577 -2.58 27.26 9.28
CA CYS A 577 -1.79 27.39 8.07
C CYS A 577 -1.68 28.84 7.59
N PHE A 578 -0.46 29.26 7.24
CA PHE A 578 -0.15 30.63 6.80
C PHE A 578 0.27 30.71 5.34
N ILE A 579 1.33 29.97 4.99
CA ILE A 579 1.79 29.78 3.61
C ILE A 579 1.53 28.31 3.29
N ASN A 580 0.87 28.03 2.17
CA ASN A 580 0.66 26.68 1.68
C ASN A 580 1.97 26.13 1.10
N ASN A 581 2.81 25.66 2.01
CA ASN A 581 4.16 25.19 1.72
C ASN A 581 4.18 24.07 0.66
N VAL A 582 3.22 23.15 0.68
CA VAL A 582 3.13 22.03 -0.29
C VAL A 582 2.71 22.51 -1.67
N VAL A 583 1.74 23.43 -1.79
CA VAL A 583 1.37 24.03 -3.09
C VAL A 583 2.53 24.82 -3.67
N VAL A 584 3.19 25.66 -2.86
CA VAL A 584 4.38 26.42 -3.28
C VAL A 584 5.53 25.49 -3.68
N ALA A 585 5.72 24.38 -2.97
CA ALA A 585 6.72 23.36 -3.30
C ALA A 585 6.46 22.67 -4.65
N ALA A 586 5.20 22.31 -4.94
CA ALA A 586 4.83 21.73 -6.23
C ALA A 586 5.13 22.70 -7.39
N ARG A 587 4.69 23.95 -7.26
CA ARG A 587 4.94 25.00 -8.27
C ARG A 587 6.42 25.34 -8.40
N TYR A 588 7.16 25.36 -7.28
CA TYR A 588 8.61 25.56 -7.29
C TYR A 588 9.30 24.46 -8.08
N ALA A 589 8.94 23.19 -7.85
CA ALA A 589 9.51 22.05 -8.57
C ALA A 589 9.21 22.13 -10.08
N GLN A 590 7.95 22.38 -10.46
CA GLN A 590 7.55 22.54 -11.86
C GLN A 590 8.24 23.73 -12.55
N THR A 591 8.54 24.80 -11.82
CA THR A 591 9.18 26.00 -12.38
C THR A 591 10.70 25.87 -12.47
N ARG A 592 11.36 25.44 -11.37
CA ARG A 592 12.83 25.39 -11.26
C ARG A 592 13.44 24.12 -11.83
N HIS A 593 12.68 23.03 -11.84
CA HIS A 593 13.10 21.72 -12.34
C HIS A 593 12.19 21.26 -13.50
N SER A 594 11.76 22.19 -14.35
CA SER A 594 10.81 21.94 -15.45
C SER A 594 11.26 20.89 -16.47
N ASN A 595 12.57 20.62 -16.55
CA ASN A 595 13.15 19.56 -17.37
C ASN A 595 13.04 18.15 -16.74
N ARG A 596 12.69 18.06 -15.45
CA ARG A 596 12.60 16.80 -14.69
C ARG A 596 11.24 16.57 -14.04
N VAL A 597 10.55 17.63 -13.65
CA VAL A 597 9.29 17.60 -12.92
C VAL A 597 8.23 18.35 -13.71
N ARG A 598 7.29 17.60 -14.27
CA ARG A 598 6.07 18.14 -14.90
C ARG A 598 4.83 17.69 -14.14
N ARG A 599 4.75 16.40 -13.80
CA ARG A 599 3.60 15.81 -13.10
C ARG A 599 3.92 15.60 -11.63
N VAL A 600 3.12 16.18 -10.74
CA VAL A 600 3.29 16.07 -9.29
C VAL A 600 2.11 15.33 -8.68
N LEU A 601 2.37 14.35 -7.82
CA LEU A 601 1.36 13.78 -6.93
C LEU A 601 1.46 14.49 -5.59
N ILE A 602 0.35 14.98 -5.06
CA ILE A 602 0.22 15.41 -3.67
C ILE A 602 -0.71 14.43 -2.96
N LEU A 603 -0.17 13.63 -2.05
CA LEU A 603 -0.97 12.80 -1.15
C LEU A 603 -1.07 13.48 0.21
N ASP A 604 -2.30 13.75 0.63
CA ASP A 604 -2.62 14.27 1.95
C ASP A 604 -3.25 13.18 2.79
N TRP A 605 -2.54 12.76 3.83
CA TRP A 605 -3.03 11.79 4.81
C TRP A 605 -3.33 12.43 6.17
N ASP A 606 -3.29 13.76 6.24
CA ASP A 606 -3.79 14.51 7.39
C ASP A 606 -5.27 14.20 7.58
N VAL A 607 -5.72 14.11 8.83
CA VAL A 607 -7.12 13.76 9.12
C VAL A 607 -8.09 14.84 8.62
N HIS A 608 -7.61 16.06 8.40
CA HIS A 608 -8.38 17.16 7.84
C HIS A 608 -8.17 17.26 6.33
N HIS A 609 -9.26 17.57 5.62
CA HIS A 609 -9.17 17.84 4.19
C HIS A 609 -8.34 19.11 3.94
N GLY A 610 -7.24 18.99 3.19
CA GLY A 610 -6.42 20.12 2.72
C GLY A 610 -7.12 20.98 1.66
N ASN A 611 -8.13 21.75 2.07
CA ASN A 611 -8.94 22.60 1.18
C ASN A 611 -8.09 23.57 0.35
N GLY A 612 -7.03 24.16 0.93
CA GLY A 612 -6.16 25.09 0.21
C GLY A 612 -5.37 24.41 -0.92
N VAL A 613 -5.00 23.14 -0.74
CA VAL A 613 -4.36 22.33 -1.79
C VAL A 613 -5.36 21.97 -2.89
N GLN A 614 -6.58 21.55 -2.52
CA GLN A 614 -7.64 21.25 -3.48
C GLN A 614 -7.92 22.46 -4.38
N ASP A 615 -8.14 23.63 -3.78
CA ASP A 615 -8.49 24.85 -4.51
C ASP A 615 -7.36 25.29 -5.46
N ALA A 616 -6.10 25.06 -5.08
CA ALA A 616 -4.94 25.42 -5.90
C ALA A 616 -4.82 24.64 -7.22
N PHE A 617 -5.34 23.41 -7.26
CA PHE A 617 -5.14 22.48 -8.38
C PHE A 617 -6.44 21.90 -8.94
N TYR A 618 -7.61 22.41 -8.53
CA TYR A 618 -8.92 21.84 -8.90
C TYR A 618 -9.14 21.72 -10.41
N SER A 619 -8.52 22.61 -11.20
CA SER A 619 -8.59 22.63 -12.66
C SER A 619 -7.28 22.27 -13.37
N ASP A 620 -6.26 21.80 -12.63
CA ASP A 620 -4.91 21.54 -13.13
C ASP A 620 -4.64 20.05 -13.34
N ASP A 621 -4.32 19.64 -14.57
CA ASP A 621 -4.02 18.26 -14.95
C ASP A 621 -2.55 17.85 -14.68
N SER A 622 -1.69 18.80 -14.33
CA SER A 622 -0.29 18.57 -14.02
C SER A 622 -0.05 18.18 -12.57
N VAL A 623 -1.03 18.37 -11.69
CA VAL A 623 -0.95 18.01 -10.27
C VAL A 623 -2.14 17.15 -9.88
N LEU A 624 -1.87 15.91 -9.46
CA LEU A 624 -2.90 15.04 -8.89
C LEU A 624 -2.90 15.20 -7.37
N TYR A 625 -4.03 15.59 -6.81
CA TYR A 625 -4.23 15.67 -5.37
C TYR A 625 -5.13 14.54 -4.87
N ILE A 626 -4.68 13.82 -3.85
CA ILE A 626 -5.45 12.76 -3.17
C ILE A 626 -5.47 13.11 -1.69
N SER A 627 -6.65 13.14 -1.07
CA SER A 627 -6.81 13.42 0.36
C SER A 627 -7.55 12.29 1.07
N LEU A 628 -6.98 11.79 2.16
CA LEU A 628 -7.56 10.79 3.06
C LEU A 628 -7.97 11.47 4.36
N HIS A 629 -9.22 11.91 4.46
CA HIS A 629 -9.67 12.74 5.57
C HIS A 629 -10.94 12.23 6.23
N ARG A 630 -11.15 12.63 7.48
CA ARG A 630 -12.41 12.45 8.20
C ARG A 630 -13.40 13.49 7.71
N TYR A 631 -14.53 13.03 7.16
CA TYR A 631 -15.54 13.93 6.58
C TYR A 631 -16.73 14.19 7.50
N ASP A 632 -17.20 13.17 8.24
CA ASP A 632 -18.40 13.21 9.10
C ASP A 632 -19.61 13.93 8.47
N PHE A 633 -19.87 13.65 7.19
CA PHE A 633 -20.93 14.29 6.41
C PHE A 633 -20.82 15.82 6.38
N GLY A 634 -19.60 16.35 6.26
CA GLY A 634 -19.30 17.78 6.25
C GLY A 634 -19.33 18.45 7.63
N ARG A 635 -19.43 17.68 8.73
CA ARG A 635 -19.35 18.22 10.10
C ARG A 635 -17.93 18.35 10.63
N PHE A 636 -17.00 17.58 10.07
CA PHE A 636 -15.59 17.66 10.48
C PHE A 636 -14.91 18.85 9.79
N TYR A 637 -13.93 19.46 10.44
CA TYR A 637 -13.20 20.60 9.86
C TYR A 637 -12.49 20.18 8.56
N PRO A 638 -12.52 20.99 7.48
CA PRO A 638 -13.05 22.35 7.34
C PRO A 638 -14.49 22.43 6.78
N GLY A 639 -15.30 21.39 6.95
CA GLY A 639 -16.71 21.35 6.54
C GLY A 639 -16.93 20.56 5.24
N SER A 640 -17.81 21.08 4.36
CA SER A 640 -18.25 20.36 3.15
C SER A 640 -17.24 20.33 2.00
N SER A 641 -16.11 21.03 2.10
CA SER A 641 -15.14 21.16 1.00
C SER A 641 -14.48 19.83 0.56
N GLY A 642 -14.45 18.82 1.43
CA GLY A 642 -13.91 17.47 1.14
C GLY A 642 -14.95 16.46 0.64
N ALA A 643 -16.10 16.90 0.12
CA ALA A 643 -17.13 15.98 -0.36
C ALA A 643 -16.61 15.04 -1.46
N LYS A 644 -17.00 13.76 -1.43
CA LYS A 644 -16.54 12.73 -2.40
C LYS A 644 -16.97 13.02 -3.85
N GLU A 645 -17.98 13.86 -4.03
CA GLU A 645 -18.47 14.33 -5.32
C GLU A 645 -17.50 15.31 -6.00
N ASN A 646 -16.54 15.85 -5.25
CA ASN A 646 -15.52 16.77 -5.76
C ASN A 646 -14.40 15.98 -6.45
N VAL A 647 -14.44 15.95 -7.78
CA VAL A 647 -13.49 15.19 -8.63
C VAL A 647 -12.68 16.09 -9.57
N GLY A 648 -12.57 17.39 -9.25
CA GLY A 648 -11.93 18.40 -10.09
C GLY A 648 -12.87 18.96 -11.17
N CYS A 649 -12.37 19.90 -11.96
CA CYS A 649 -13.09 20.51 -13.08
C CYS A 649 -12.17 20.80 -14.27
N ASP A 650 -12.76 21.14 -15.42
CA ASP A 650 -12.03 21.53 -16.63
C ASP A 650 -10.95 20.49 -17.01
N LYS A 651 -9.68 20.90 -17.11
CA LYS A 651 -8.56 20.01 -17.39
C LYS A 651 -8.20 19.12 -16.20
N GLY A 652 -8.41 19.61 -14.98
CA GLY A 652 -8.20 18.88 -13.73
C GLY A 652 -9.33 17.92 -13.36
N LEU A 653 -10.33 17.74 -14.24
CA LEU A 653 -11.37 16.73 -14.05
C LEU A 653 -10.72 15.34 -14.02
N GLY A 654 -10.86 14.63 -12.91
CA GLY A 654 -10.33 13.28 -12.74
C GLY A 654 -10.91 12.31 -13.78
N VAL A 655 -10.09 11.36 -14.24
CA VAL A 655 -10.54 10.21 -15.03
C VAL A 655 -11.30 9.24 -14.13
N GLY A 656 -12.58 9.54 -13.93
CA GLY A 656 -13.48 8.75 -13.13
C GLY A 656 -14.87 9.29 -13.30
N ASP A 657 -15.58 8.80 -14.31
CA ASP A 657 -17.04 8.75 -14.27
C ASP A 657 -17.43 8.32 -12.85
N ALA A 658 -18.40 8.94 -12.19
CA ALA A 658 -18.77 8.62 -10.80
C ALA A 658 -19.08 7.10 -10.60
N ARG A 659 -19.23 6.36 -11.71
CA ARG A 659 -19.34 4.89 -11.83
C ARG A 659 -18.03 4.11 -11.60
N VAL A 660 -16.85 4.66 -11.90
CA VAL A 660 -15.54 3.99 -11.69
C VAL A 660 -15.10 4.12 -10.24
N LEU A 661 -15.18 5.31 -9.66
CA LEU A 661 -14.97 5.52 -8.21
C LEU A 661 -16.08 4.88 -7.36
N GLY A 662 -17.30 4.77 -7.90
CA GLY A 662 -18.41 4.03 -7.28
C GLY A 662 -18.24 2.50 -7.29
N ARG A 663 -17.30 1.96 -8.07
CA ARG A 663 -16.94 0.53 -8.09
C ARG A 663 -15.74 0.20 -7.20
N PHE A 664 -14.97 1.20 -6.74
CA PHE A 664 -13.91 1.01 -5.74
C PHE A 664 -14.50 1.18 -4.34
N PRO A 665 -14.66 0.08 -3.60
CA PRO A 665 -15.42 0.14 -2.37
C PRO A 665 -14.51 0.68 -1.27
N ARG A 666 -14.78 1.93 -0.89
CA ARG A 666 -14.35 2.66 0.31
C ARG A 666 -13.18 2.02 1.08
N ALA A 667 -12.02 2.66 0.97
CA ALA A 667 -10.86 2.59 1.87
C ALA A 667 -9.67 1.65 1.52
N GLU A 668 -9.45 1.33 0.24
CA GLU A 668 -8.13 0.90 -0.25
C GLU A 668 -7.49 2.04 -1.04
N LEU A 669 -6.25 2.40 -0.73
CA LEU A 669 -5.56 3.58 -1.28
C LEU A 669 -5.62 3.60 -2.82
N PRO A 670 -6.37 4.53 -3.44
CA PRO A 670 -6.42 4.67 -4.90
C PRO A 670 -5.07 5.06 -5.52
N VAL A 671 -4.09 5.39 -4.66
CA VAL A 671 -2.77 5.94 -5.00
C VAL A 671 -1.94 4.99 -5.86
N PHE A 672 -2.14 3.67 -5.75
CA PHE A 672 -1.28 2.70 -6.42
C PHE A 672 -1.81 2.20 -7.77
N ASN A 673 -3.09 2.46 -8.08
CA ASN A 673 -3.70 2.15 -9.37
C ASN A 673 -3.79 3.39 -10.28
N LEU A 674 -2.98 4.41 -10.02
CA LEU A 674 -3.06 5.66 -10.75
C LEU A 674 -2.53 5.48 -12.19
N PRO A 675 -3.31 5.88 -13.22
CA PRO A 675 -2.84 5.88 -14.61
C PRO A 675 -1.74 6.94 -14.88
N VAL A 676 -1.35 7.70 -13.85
CA VAL A 676 -0.45 8.86 -13.98
C VAL A 676 0.97 8.51 -13.56
N SER A 677 1.86 8.41 -14.54
CA SER A 677 3.32 8.33 -14.32
C SER A 677 3.81 9.63 -13.66
N THR A 678 4.02 9.63 -12.35
CA THR A 678 4.38 10.85 -11.58
C THR A 678 5.88 11.15 -11.63
N ASP A 679 6.28 12.43 -11.64
CA ASP A 679 7.69 12.85 -11.61
C ASP A 679 8.22 13.17 -10.22
N LEU A 680 7.35 13.66 -9.32
CA LEU A 680 7.63 13.97 -7.91
C LEU A 680 6.38 13.68 -7.08
N SER A 681 6.54 13.02 -5.93
CA SER A 681 5.47 12.83 -4.96
C SER A 681 5.73 13.69 -3.72
N LEU A 682 4.80 14.58 -3.41
CA LEU A 682 4.76 15.35 -2.17
C LEU A 682 3.73 14.70 -1.24
N VAL A 683 4.07 14.62 0.05
CA VAL A 683 3.16 14.13 1.08
C VAL A 683 2.89 15.25 2.07
N SER A 684 1.63 15.69 2.15
CA SER A 684 1.11 16.49 3.25
C SER A 684 1.00 15.56 4.46
N ALA A 685 2.07 15.52 5.25
CA ALA A 685 2.29 14.48 6.25
C ALA A 685 1.72 14.90 7.61
N GLY A 686 0.39 14.84 7.74
CA GLY A 686 -0.33 15.01 9.00
C GLY A 686 -0.40 13.72 9.82
N PHE A 687 -0.02 13.77 11.09
CA PHE A 687 -0.08 12.60 11.98
C PHE A 687 -1.22 12.71 13.01
N ASP A 688 -2.24 13.51 12.70
CA ASP A 688 -3.43 13.70 13.54
C ASP A 688 -4.51 12.64 13.33
N ALA A 689 -4.43 11.83 12.28
CA ALA A 689 -5.17 10.56 12.19
C ALA A 689 -4.58 9.45 13.10
N ALA A 690 -3.43 9.70 13.73
CA ALA A 690 -2.75 8.71 14.54
C ALA A 690 -3.49 8.40 15.84
N VAL A 691 -3.32 7.18 16.33
CA VAL A 691 -3.85 6.75 17.63
C VAL A 691 -3.43 7.70 18.75
N GLY A 692 -4.40 8.12 19.55
CA GLY A 692 -4.18 9.02 20.69
C GLY A 692 -4.03 10.49 20.33
N ASP A 693 -4.18 10.87 19.06
CA ASP A 693 -4.25 12.28 18.68
C ASP A 693 -5.53 12.94 19.25
N PRO A 694 -5.42 14.14 19.86
CA PRO A 694 -6.56 14.81 20.47
C PRO A 694 -7.56 15.39 19.47
N LEU A 695 -7.19 15.61 18.20
CA LEU A 695 -8.06 16.27 17.22
C LEU A 695 -8.65 15.29 16.20
N GLY A 696 -7.90 14.30 15.71
CA GLY A 696 -8.41 13.43 14.64
C GLY A 696 -9.40 12.36 15.10
N GLY A 697 -9.19 11.74 16.26
CA GLY A 697 -10.06 10.70 16.80
C GLY A 697 -10.02 9.36 16.05
N LEU A 698 -9.04 9.17 15.16
CA LEU A 698 -8.78 7.91 14.45
C LEU A 698 -7.72 7.05 15.18
N LYS A 699 -7.46 5.85 14.67
CA LYS A 699 -6.59 4.84 15.30
C LYS A 699 -5.45 4.37 14.39
N VAL A 700 -4.98 5.23 13.48
CA VAL A 700 -3.86 4.87 12.60
C VAL A 700 -2.61 4.68 13.45
N THR A 701 -1.90 3.56 13.29
CA THR A 701 -0.70 3.29 14.06
C THR A 701 0.52 3.99 13.44
N PRO A 702 1.53 4.38 14.24
CA PRO A 702 2.80 4.91 13.71
C PRO A 702 3.45 4.06 12.62
N ALA A 703 3.40 2.73 12.76
CA ALA A 703 3.95 1.81 11.78
C ALA A 703 3.23 1.89 10.41
N CYS A 704 1.92 2.15 10.40
CA CYS A 704 1.13 2.30 9.18
C CYS A 704 1.67 3.43 8.29
N TYR A 705 2.02 4.59 8.87
CA TYR A 705 2.63 5.69 8.13
C TYR A 705 3.99 5.29 7.50
N GLY A 706 4.76 4.45 8.19
CA GLY A 706 5.96 3.84 7.64
C GLY A 706 5.68 2.98 6.41
N HIS A 707 4.69 2.09 6.48
CA HIS A 707 4.27 1.25 5.35
C HIS A 707 3.76 2.08 4.17
N LEU A 708 2.96 3.13 4.41
CA LEU A 708 2.53 4.06 3.37
C LEU A 708 3.72 4.76 2.71
N THR A 709 4.69 5.21 3.52
CA THR A 709 5.92 5.84 3.02
C THR A 709 6.74 4.88 2.16
N HIS A 710 6.86 3.62 2.59
CA HIS A 710 7.54 2.57 1.81
C HIS A 710 6.91 2.45 0.43
N LEU A 711 5.60 2.19 0.36
CA LEU A 711 4.90 1.99 -0.92
C LEU A 711 5.00 3.23 -1.84
N LEU A 712 4.92 4.44 -1.27
CA LEU A 712 5.09 5.68 -2.04
C LEU A 712 6.50 5.82 -2.62
N CYS A 713 7.54 5.29 -1.96
CA CYS A 713 8.90 5.29 -2.49
C CYS A 713 9.07 4.42 -3.74
N GLY A 714 8.09 3.57 -4.07
CA GLY A 714 8.00 2.89 -5.37
C GLY A 714 7.58 3.82 -6.53
N LEU A 715 7.04 5.00 -6.24
CA LEU A 715 6.59 5.96 -7.25
C LEU A 715 7.70 6.97 -7.59
N ALA A 716 7.53 7.66 -8.73
CA ALA A 716 8.35 8.81 -9.12
C ALA A 716 9.88 8.58 -9.14
N GLY A 717 10.35 7.34 -9.32
CA GLY A 717 11.78 7.04 -9.22
C GLY A 717 12.31 7.20 -7.79
N GLY A 718 11.46 7.02 -6.78
CA GLY A 718 11.75 7.26 -5.37
C GLY A 718 11.78 8.74 -4.96
N ARG A 719 11.44 9.68 -5.86
CA ARG A 719 11.38 11.11 -5.55
C ARG A 719 10.14 11.44 -4.72
N VAL A 720 10.24 11.17 -3.43
CA VAL A 720 9.19 11.40 -2.44
C VAL A 720 9.68 12.43 -1.42
N VAL A 721 8.87 13.45 -1.16
CA VAL A 721 9.15 14.48 -0.14
C VAL A 721 7.98 14.57 0.83
N LEU A 722 8.25 14.33 2.11
CA LEU A 722 7.28 14.52 3.18
C LEU A 722 7.41 15.94 3.74
N ALA A 723 6.28 16.60 3.97
CA ALA A 723 6.19 17.89 4.64
C ALA A 723 5.29 17.73 5.88
N LEU A 724 5.79 18.03 7.07
CA LEU A 724 4.97 17.92 8.28
C LEU A 724 3.79 18.91 8.25
N GLU A 725 2.57 18.39 8.46
CA GLU A 725 1.31 19.15 8.59
C GLU A 725 0.76 19.03 10.03
N GLY A 726 -0.40 18.41 10.23
CA GLY A 726 -1.01 18.12 11.53
C GLY A 726 -0.31 17.03 12.34
N GLY A 727 -0.92 16.67 13.48
CA GLY A 727 -0.40 15.71 14.46
C GLY A 727 0.02 16.40 15.76
N TYR A 728 -0.72 16.13 16.81
CA TYR A 728 -0.72 16.93 18.05
C TYR A 728 -0.45 16.09 19.30
N ASN A 729 -0.48 14.76 19.18
CA ASN A 729 0.12 13.87 20.17
C ASN A 729 1.63 13.68 19.94
N LEU A 730 2.47 14.17 20.87
CA LEU A 730 3.93 14.12 20.76
C LEU A 730 4.48 12.70 20.60
N ALA A 731 3.95 11.72 21.31
CA ALA A 731 4.44 10.34 21.21
C ALA A 731 4.13 9.76 19.83
N SER A 732 2.89 9.90 19.37
CA SER A 732 2.45 9.35 18.08
C SER A 732 3.14 10.02 16.89
N ILE A 733 3.27 11.35 16.89
CA ILE A 733 3.97 12.08 15.82
C ILE A 733 5.45 11.71 15.76
N GLY A 734 6.12 11.60 16.91
CA GLY A 734 7.54 11.24 16.97
C GLY A 734 7.81 9.83 16.45
N GLU A 735 7.01 8.84 16.87
CA GLU A 735 7.15 7.46 16.38
C GLU A 735 6.77 7.34 14.90
N ALA A 736 5.71 8.00 14.44
CA ALA A 736 5.30 7.94 13.04
C ALA A 736 6.35 8.55 12.11
N SER A 737 6.89 9.73 12.47
CA SER A 737 8.04 10.34 11.80
C SER A 737 9.27 9.44 11.76
N CYS A 738 9.57 8.71 12.85
CA CYS A 738 10.68 7.76 12.87
C CYS A 738 10.45 6.59 11.89
N HIS A 739 9.24 6.05 11.83
CA HIS A 739 8.89 5.03 10.85
C HIS A 739 9.03 5.55 9.42
N CYS A 740 8.50 6.73 9.09
CA CYS A 740 8.66 7.34 7.76
C CYS A 740 10.13 7.47 7.35
N VAL A 741 11.01 7.97 8.23
CA VAL A 741 12.44 8.11 7.94
C VAL A 741 13.13 6.76 7.80
N ALA A 742 12.81 5.79 8.67
CA ALA A 742 13.39 4.44 8.59
C ALA A 742 13.08 3.77 7.24
N PHE A 743 11.83 3.83 6.77
CA PHE A 743 11.45 3.27 5.48
C PHE A 743 12.02 4.08 4.29
N SER A 744 12.12 5.41 4.40
CA SER A 744 12.70 6.26 3.34
C SER A 744 14.19 5.96 3.11
N ALA A 745 14.93 5.74 4.19
CA ALA A 745 16.36 5.41 4.17
C ALA A 745 16.63 4.00 3.60
N GLY A 746 15.61 3.14 3.58
CA GLY A 746 15.66 1.77 3.05
C GLY A 746 16.26 0.76 4.03
N PRO A 747 16.66 -0.43 3.55
CA PRO A 747 17.08 -1.56 4.39
C PRO A 747 18.33 -1.30 5.26
N ALA A 748 18.96 -0.13 5.15
CA ALA A 748 20.00 0.35 6.05
C ALA A 748 19.47 0.87 7.41
N ALA A 749 18.14 1.02 7.58
CA ALA A 749 17.56 1.46 8.83
C ALA A 749 17.46 0.28 9.82
N PRO A 750 17.98 0.42 11.07
CA PRO A 750 17.83 -0.63 12.06
C PRO A 750 16.34 -0.87 12.34
N ALA A 751 15.93 -2.13 12.25
CA ALA A 751 14.62 -2.55 12.76
C ALA A 751 14.48 -2.06 14.19
N ALA A 752 13.50 -1.17 14.44
CA ALA A 752 13.16 -0.74 15.78
C ALA A 752 12.78 -2.01 16.57
N ALA A 753 13.66 -2.44 17.46
CA ALA A 753 13.46 -3.62 18.28
C ALA A 753 12.11 -3.47 19.00
N GLN A 754 11.19 -4.38 18.68
CA GLN A 754 9.97 -4.57 19.46
C GLN A 754 10.37 -4.82 20.91
N ALA A 755 9.99 -3.91 21.79
CA ALA A 755 10.12 -4.08 23.22
C ALA A 755 9.17 -5.20 23.67
N ALA A 756 9.66 -6.43 23.68
CA ALA A 756 9.01 -7.56 24.33
C ALA A 756 10.08 -8.41 25.06
N GLY A 757 10.02 -8.38 26.40
CA GLY A 757 10.49 -9.45 27.26
C GLY A 757 12.00 -9.66 27.40
N ALA A 758 12.65 -8.91 28.29
CA ALA A 758 13.87 -9.39 28.95
C ALA A 758 13.85 -9.02 30.43
N GLN A 759 13.48 -10.01 31.26
CA GLN A 759 13.65 -9.95 32.71
C GLN A 759 15.14 -9.74 33.03
N CYS A 760 15.45 -8.65 33.70
CA CYS A 760 16.79 -8.37 34.18
C CYS A 760 17.11 -9.29 35.37
N SER A 761 18.14 -10.11 35.21
CA SER A 761 18.70 -11.01 36.22
C SER A 761 19.33 -10.21 37.36
N ARG A 762 18.95 -10.57 38.60
CA ARG A 762 19.59 -10.10 39.82
C ARG A 762 21.02 -10.65 39.88
N GLN A 763 22.01 -9.77 39.97
CA GLN A 763 23.33 -10.14 40.49
C GLN A 763 23.53 -9.50 41.88
N HIS A 764 23.74 -10.38 42.84
CA HIS A 764 24.18 -10.11 44.20
C HIS A 764 25.56 -9.45 44.21
N PHE A 765 25.72 -8.39 45.02
CA PHE A 765 26.97 -8.14 45.74
C PHE A 765 26.64 -7.79 47.19
N GLY A 766 27.24 -8.56 48.11
CA GLY A 766 27.10 -8.39 49.54
C GLY A 766 28.28 -7.66 50.18
N GLY A 767 28.00 -7.03 51.33
CA GLY A 767 28.94 -6.91 52.45
C GLY A 767 29.69 -5.57 52.61
N PRO A 768 30.02 -5.15 53.86
CA PRO A 768 29.63 -3.82 54.35
C PRO A 768 30.72 -3.02 55.11
N ALA A 769 30.29 -1.91 55.73
CA ALA A 769 30.91 -1.05 56.77
C ALA A 769 31.61 0.23 56.28
N GLY A 770 31.45 1.43 56.87
CA GLY A 770 30.84 1.84 58.14
C GLY A 770 30.62 3.37 58.20
N PRO A 771 30.17 3.93 59.35
CA PRO A 771 29.42 5.19 59.38
C PRO A 771 30.24 6.38 59.88
N ARG A 772 30.06 7.58 59.29
CA ARG A 772 30.29 8.86 59.99
C ARG A 772 29.30 9.94 59.58
N THR A 773 28.57 10.39 60.59
CA THR A 773 27.65 11.52 60.65
C THR A 773 28.38 12.87 60.56
N ARG A 774 27.78 13.87 59.88
CA ARG A 774 27.68 15.27 60.37
C ARG A 774 26.69 16.10 59.54
N GLN A 775 26.02 16.99 60.28
CA GLN A 775 24.77 17.70 59.99
C GLN A 775 24.77 18.70 58.81
N PHE A 776 23.67 18.61 58.07
CA PHE A 776 22.80 19.64 57.48
C PHE A 776 23.06 21.14 57.75
N GLY A 777 23.14 21.89 56.64
CA GLY A 777 22.71 23.28 56.49
C GLY A 777 21.92 23.42 55.16
N ARG A 778 20.67 23.91 55.25
CA ARG A 778 19.62 23.88 54.20
C ARG A 778 19.87 24.85 53.02
N PHE A 779 19.71 24.36 51.80
CA PHE A 779 19.08 25.08 50.68
C PHE A 779 18.13 24.10 49.95
N ARG A 780 16.85 24.47 49.83
CA ARG A 780 15.79 23.68 49.17
C ARG A 780 15.95 23.78 47.65
N ARG A 781 16.25 22.65 46.99
CA ARG A 781 15.93 22.38 45.57
C ARG A 781 14.75 21.41 45.55
N ALA A 782 13.71 21.76 44.78
CA ALA A 782 12.56 20.89 44.51
C ALA A 782 12.98 19.77 43.53
N ALA A 783 12.36 18.61 43.72
CA ALA A 783 12.77 17.32 43.21
C ALA A 783 12.46 17.08 41.72
N THR A 784 13.30 16.23 41.15
CA THR A 784 13.26 15.62 39.83
C THR A 784 13.07 14.11 40.00
N SER A 785 11.93 13.53 39.64
CA SER A 785 11.83 12.18 39.04
C SER A 785 10.39 11.79 38.67
N VAL A 786 10.30 10.95 37.64
CA VAL A 786 9.12 10.48 36.89
C VAL A 786 8.41 9.33 37.61
N THR A 787 8.11 9.49 38.90
CA THR A 787 7.41 8.45 39.68
C THR A 787 6.15 8.93 40.38
N ASP A 788 5.82 10.22 40.31
CA ASP A 788 4.66 10.79 41.00
C ASP A 788 3.41 10.98 40.11
N PHE A 789 3.39 10.41 38.89
CA PHE A 789 2.23 10.50 37.98
C PHE A 789 1.38 9.22 37.90
N ILE A 790 1.73 8.15 38.63
CA ILE A 790 0.99 6.87 38.60
C ILE A 790 0.08 6.66 39.84
N GLU A 791 0.12 7.53 40.84
CA GLU A 791 -0.70 7.39 42.08
C GLU A 791 -1.90 8.35 42.18
N ALA A 792 -2.44 8.83 41.05
CA ALA A 792 -3.65 9.68 41.04
C ALA A 792 -4.83 9.15 40.19
N SER A 793 -4.89 7.84 39.92
CA SER A 793 -6.07 7.23 39.26
C SER A 793 -6.54 5.92 39.92
N SER A 794 -6.06 5.60 41.12
CA SER A 794 -6.39 4.36 41.84
C SER A 794 -7.32 4.56 43.06
N THR A 795 -7.90 5.74 43.28
CA THR A 795 -8.78 6.00 44.44
C THR A 795 -10.15 6.57 44.07
N ALA A 796 -10.88 5.91 43.17
CA ALA A 796 -12.33 6.14 43.01
C ALA A 796 -13.11 4.91 42.49
N ALA A 797 -12.66 3.68 42.79
CA ALA A 797 -13.40 2.45 42.44
C ALA A 797 -13.34 1.41 43.58
N ALA A 798 -13.60 1.85 44.81
CA ALA A 798 -13.75 0.96 45.96
C ALA A 798 -14.93 1.41 46.84
N ALA A 799 -16.15 1.21 46.34
CA ALA A 799 -17.36 1.14 47.16
C ALA A 799 -18.52 0.51 46.34
N ALA A 800 -18.67 -0.81 46.46
CA ALA A 800 -19.94 -1.57 46.47
C ALA A 800 -19.70 -3.01 46.00
N SER A 801 -19.24 -3.85 46.94
CA SER A 801 -19.22 -5.30 46.85
C SER A 801 -20.62 -5.89 47.04
N GLY A 802 -20.98 -6.89 46.24
CA GLY A 802 -22.01 -7.87 46.62
C GLY A 802 -22.50 -8.78 45.50
N GLY A 803 -21.94 -9.99 45.40
CA GLY A 803 -22.73 -11.16 44.94
C GLY A 803 -22.16 -12.03 43.81
N ALA A 804 -21.63 -13.19 44.20
CA ALA A 804 -21.63 -14.49 43.52
C ALA A 804 -20.77 -14.75 42.27
N VAL A 805 -20.25 -15.98 42.24
CA VAL A 805 -19.23 -16.57 41.37
C VAL A 805 -19.88 -17.17 40.11
N GLY A 806 -19.31 -16.93 38.93
CA GLY A 806 -19.68 -17.55 37.64
C GLY A 806 -18.63 -17.25 36.57
N GLY A 807 -18.30 -18.21 35.71
CA GLY A 807 -17.12 -18.24 34.83
C GLY A 807 -16.97 -17.08 33.84
N PHE A 808 -15.72 -16.77 33.50
CA PHE A 808 -15.37 -15.81 32.46
C PHE A 808 -15.65 -16.39 31.07
N GLU A 809 -16.81 -16.02 30.53
CA GLU A 809 -17.16 -16.19 29.13
C GLU A 809 -16.63 -14.97 28.34
N PHE A 810 -15.96 -15.26 27.22
CA PHE A 810 -15.40 -14.28 26.30
C PHE A 810 -16.56 -13.63 25.54
N LEU A 811 -17.03 -12.47 26.00
CA LEU A 811 -18.04 -11.68 25.27
C LEU A 811 -17.39 -11.07 24.02
N LEU A 812 -17.53 -11.81 22.91
CA LEU A 812 -17.52 -11.27 21.56
C LEU A 812 -18.58 -10.16 21.50
N LEU A 813 -18.14 -8.92 21.35
CA LEU A 813 -19.01 -7.81 20.98
C LEU A 813 -19.41 -7.98 19.51
N GLU A 814 -20.42 -8.80 19.27
CA GLU A 814 -21.29 -8.65 18.10
C GLU A 814 -22.04 -7.32 18.22
N ASP A 815 -22.25 -6.66 17.08
CA ASP A 815 -23.02 -5.41 16.90
C ASP A 815 -22.44 -4.10 17.45
N GLN A 816 -21.42 -3.58 16.76
CA GLN A 816 -21.28 -2.13 16.56
C GLN A 816 -21.54 -1.80 15.09
N GLN A 817 -22.83 -1.67 14.74
CA GLN A 817 -23.24 -1.08 13.46
C GLN A 817 -22.66 0.33 13.36
N PHE A 818 -21.86 0.57 12.33
CA PHE A 818 -21.53 1.92 11.87
C PHE A 818 -22.85 2.64 11.55
N PHE A 819 -23.03 3.87 12.03
CA PHE A 819 -24.24 4.68 11.79
C PHE A 819 -24.30 5.17 10.33
N ALA A 820 -24.50 4.25 9.38
CA ALA A 820 -25.11 4.57 8.10
C ALA A 820 -26.61 4.64 8.33
N VAL A 821 -27.25 5.75 7.95
CA VAL A 821 -28.71 5.81 7.96
C VAL A 821 -29.21 4.91 6.83
N HIS A 822 -29.58 3.68 7.18
CA HIS A 822 -30.16 2.73 6.24
C HIS A 822 -31.63 3.09 6.02
N PRO A 823 -32.03 3.54 4.81
CA PRO A 823 -33.43 3.75 4.53
C PRO A 823 -34.15 2.41 4.56
N ARG A 824 -35.36 2.43 5.10
CA ARG A 824 -36.17 1.24 5.31
C ARG A 824 -36.92 0.88 4.04
N SER A 825 -36.97 -0.40 3.70
CA SER A 825 -37.79 -0.91 2.61
C SER A 825 -39.18 -1.40 3.03
N ASP A 826 -39.41 -1.50 4.34
CA ASP A 826 -40.56 -2.19 4.95
C ASP A 826 -41.57 -1.25 5.63
N CYS A 827 -41.56 0.04 5.30
CA CYS A 827 -42.41 1.02 5.99
C CYS A 827 -43.90 0.79 5.69
N PRO A 828 -44.74 0.52 6.70
CA PRO A 828 -46.17 0.25 6.49
C PRO A 828 -46.98 1.51 6.14
N HIS A 829 -46.37 2.69 6.26
CA HIS A 829 -47.00 3.99 5.97
C HIS A 829 -46.78 4.46 4.53
N VAL A 830 -46.15 3.65 3.69
CA VAL A 830 -46.02 3.93 2.26
C VAL A 830 -47.42 4.00 1.63
N ILE A 831 -47.59 4.94 0.69
CA ILE A 831 -48.87 5.54 0.32
C ILE A 831 -49.79 4.56 -0.42
N GLN A 832 -51.10 4.81 -0.36
CA GLN A 832 -52.10 4.08 -1.13
C GLN A 832 -51.98 4.32 -2.66
N PRO A 833 -52.32 3.32 -3.51
CA PRO A 833 -52.19 3.40 -4.98
C PRO A 833 -52.90 4.58 -5.67
N SER A 834 -53.91 5.18 -5.03
CA SER A 834 -54.70 6.30 -5.56
C SER A 834 -53.93 7.63 -5.68
N HIS A 835 -52.91 7.85 -4.85
CA HIS A 835 -52.05 9.04 -4.95
C HIS A 835 -50.95 8.86 -6.00
N VAL A 836 -50.46 7.63 -6.15
CA VAL A 836 -49.44 7.25 -7.15
C VAL A 836 -49.94 7.54 -8.57
N THR A 837 -51.22 7.28 -8.85
CA THR A 837 -51.81 7.49 -10.18
C THR A 837 -51.89 8.96 -10.59
N ARG A 838 -52.02 9.91 -9.64
CA ARG A 838 -52.06 11.36 -9.92
C ARG A 838 -50.69 11.95 -10.25
N ILE A 839 -49.60 11.31 -9.78
CA ILE A 839 -48.23 11.81 -9.94
C ILE A 839 -47.46 11.11 -11.06
N ALA A 840 -47.89 9.91 -11.45
CA ALA A 840 -47.28 9.15 -12.55
C ALA A 840 -47.24 9.91 -13.89
N ASP A 841 -48.15 10.88 -14.11
CA ASP A 841 -48.17 11.75 -15.30
C ASP A 841 -47.47 13.11 -15.07
N GLY A 842 -46.81 13.30 -13.92
CA GLY A 842 -46.08 14.51 -13.55
C GLY A 842 -46.95 15.69 -13.11
N ARG A 843 -48.29 15.55 -13.06
CA ARG A 843 -49.16 16.66 -12.66
C ARG A 843 -49.12 16.90 -11.15
N GLY A 844 -48.86 18.15 -10.76
CA GLY A 844 -48.94 18.60 -9.36
C GLY A 844 -47.63 18.54 -8.57
N VAL A 845 -46.51 18.16 -9.18
CA VAL A 845 -45.17 18.29 -8.56
C VAL A 845 -44.44 19.49 -9.15
N ASP A 846 -44.13 20.46 -8.30
CA ASP A 846 -43.23 21.57 -8.62
C ASP A 846 -42.11 21.60 -7.58
N ALA A 847 -40.92 21.13 -7.96
CA ALA A 847 -39.76 21.10 -7.08
C ALA A 847 -39.21 22.49 -6.75
N ARG A 848 -39.76 23.57 -7.36
CA ARG A 848 -39.46 24.97 -7.03
C ARG A 848 -40.53 25.60 -6.13
N ALA A 849 -41.53 24.84 -5.71
CA ALA A 849 -42.59 25.34 -4.84
C ALA A 849 -42.02 25.79 -3.48
N VAL A 850 -42.42 26.98 -3.06
CA VAL A 850 -42.08 27.53 -1.75
C VAL A 850 -43.03 27.00 -0.67
N CYS A 851 -42.67 27.20 0.59
CA CYS A 851 -43.46 26.71 1.71
C CYS A 851 -44.79 27.44 1.73
N GLN A 852 -45.90 26.71 1.75
CA GLN A 852 -47.22 27.33 1.69
C GLN A 852 -47.58 28.13 2.95
N THR A 853 -46.88 27.92 4.07
CA THR A 853 -47.10 28.66 5.32
C THR A 853 -46.23 29.91 5.47
N CYS A 854 -44.93 29.84 5.12
CA CYS A 854 -43.98 30.94 5.36
C CYS A 854 -43.27 31.46 4.10
N SER A 855 -43.57 30.89 2.94
CA SER A 855 -43.00 31.27 1.64
C SER A 855 -41.47 31.10 1.51
N ASP A 856 -40.82 30.41 2.45
CA ASP A 856 -39.40 30.03 2.35
C ASP A 856 -39.19 28.99 1.24
N GLY A 857 -38.10 29.12 0.47
CA GLY A 857 -37.74 28.25 -0.66
C GLY A 857 -36.38 27.55 -0.52
N SER A 858 -35.78 27.53 0.68
CA SER A 858 -34.42 27.01 0.90
C SER A 858 -34.37 25.48 1.07
N GLU A 859 -35.28 24.90 1.85
CA GLU A 859 -35.34 23.45 2.11
C GLU A 859 -36.80 23.01 2.23
N ASN A 860 -37.37 22.57 1.12
CA ASN A 860 -38.79 22.34 0.97
C ASN A 860 -39.09 20.87 0.72
N TRP A 861 -40.16 20.41 1.35
CA TRP A 861 -40.58 19.03 1.34
C TRP A 861 -41.99 18.96 0.75
N LEU A 862 -42.28 17.92 -0.02
CA LEU A 862 -43.58 17.61 -0.60
C LEU A 862 -44.27 16.52 0.23
N CYS A 863 -45.46 16.79 0.74
CA CYS A 863 -46.29 15.77 1.38
C CYS A 863 -46.81 14.80 0.30
N LEU A 864 -46.50 13.51 0.40
CA LEU A 864 -46.89 12.56 -0.65
C LEU A 864 -48.36 12.10 -0.56
N ALA A 865 -49.08 12.48 0.49
CA ALA A 865 -50.51 12.18 0.64
C ALA A 865 -51.43 13.27 0.05
N CYS A 866 -51.08 14.55 0.20
CA CYS A 866 -51.92 15.67 -0.27
C CYS A 866 -51.23 16.62 -1.26
N LEU A 867 -49.94 16.42 -1.54
CA LEU A 867 -49.11 17.22 -2.46
C LEU A 867 -48.89 18.67 -2.04
N GLU A 868 -49.16 19.01 -0.77
CA GLU A 868 -48.77 20.30 -0.22
C GLU A 868 -47.27 20.38 0.03
N THR A 869 -46.69 21.56 -0.18
CA THR A 869 -45.26 21.83 0.01
C THR A 869 -45.03 22.69 1.24
N HIS A 870 -44.19 22.21 2.16
CA HIS A 870 -43.87 22.90 3.41
C HIS A 870 -42.37 22.85 3.70
N CYS A 871 -41.84 23.81 4.44
CA CYS A 871 -40.41 23.87 4.78
C CYS A 871 -40.02 22.74 5.76
N GLY A 872 -38.77 22.28 5.63
CA GLY A 872 -38.20 21.16 6.37
C GLY A 872 -37.97 21.42 7.87
N ARG A 873 -37.47 20.38 8.56
CA ARG A 873 -37.27 20.36 10.01
C ARG A 873 -36.25 21.41 10.50
N TYR A 874 -35.32 21.82 9.63
CA TYR A 874 -34.24 22.76 9.94
C TYR A 874 -34.54 24.21 9.55
N VAL A 875 -35.70 24.47 8.92
CA VAL A 875 -36.20 25.81 8.62
C VAL A 875 -37.22 26.23 9.69
N SER A 876 -38.53 26.12 9.42
CA SER A 876 -39.61 26.44 10.37
C SER A 876 -40.49 25.24 10.71
N LYS A 877 -40.08 24.01 10.34
CA LYS A 877 -40.75 22.74 10.68
C LYS A 877 -42.20 22.61 10.19
N HIS A 878 -42.66 23.42 9.24
CA HIS A 878 -44.05 23.36 8.77
C HIS A 878 -44.43 22.00 8.18
N MET A 879 -43.51 21.24 7.58
CA MET A 879 -43.83 19.88 7.13
C MET A 879 -44.07 18.90 8.30
N LEU A 880 -43.38 19.09 9.43
CA LEU A 880 -43.64 18.33 10.65
C LEU A 880 -45.01 18.72 11.24
N SER A 881 -45.29 20.02 11.38
CA SER A 881 -46.59 20.51 11.86
C SER A 881 -47.75 20.05 10.97
N HIS A 882 -47.54 20.00 9.66
CA HIS A 882 -48.47 19.45 8.68
C HIS A 882 -48.71 17.96 8.92
N SER A 883 -47.64 17.17 9.08
CA SER A 883 -47.75 15.74 9.39
C SER A 883 -48.52 15.49 10.69
N GLU A 884 -48.27 16.28 11.74
CA GLU A 884 -48.94 16.14 13.05
C GLU A 884 -50.43 16.52 12.99
N SER A 885 -50.78 17.55 12.23
CA SER A 885 -52.16 18.05 12.13
C SER A 885 -53.04 17.24 11.18
N THR A 886 -52.46 16.66 10.12
CA THR A 886 -53.20 15.95 9.07
C THR A 886 -53.08 14.42 9.16
N GLY A 887 -52.08 13.91 9.89
CA GLY A 887 -51.74 12.48 9.88
C GLY A 887 -51.00 12.03 8.60
N HIS A 888 -50.58 12.97 7.74
CA HIS A 888 -49.81 12.65 6.54
C HIS A 888 -48.32 12.50 6.85
N VAL A 889 -47.88 11.24 6.98
CA VAL A 889 -46.57 10.96 7.58
C VAL A 889 -45.43 10.77 6.57
N ILE A 890 -45.69 10.75 5.26
CA ILE A 890 -44.65 10.56 4.23
C ILE A 890 -44.41 11.87 3.47
N ALA A 891 -43.15 12.32 3.43
CA ALA A 891 -42.74 13.49 2.67
C ALA A 891 -41.46 13.25 1.87
N LEU A 892 -41.36 13.88 0.69
CA LEU A 892 -40.19 13.87 -0.19
C LEU A 892 -39.46 15.21 -0.11
N SER A 893 -38.16 15.17 0.10
CA SER A 893 -37.28 16.35 0.08
C SER A 893 -37.01 16.79 -1.36
N PHE A 894 -37.21 18.07 -1.67
CA PHE A 894 -36.79 18.60 -2.97
C PHE A 894 -35.28 18.86 -3.06
N SER A 895 -34.55 18.88 -1.94
CA SER A 895 -33.10 19.14 -1.92
C SER A 895 -32.29 17.94 -2.43
N ASP A 896 -32.60 16.75 -1.95
CA ASP A 896 -31.84 15.52 -2.19
C ASP A 896 -32.72 14.35 -2.69
N LEU A 897 -34.01 14.58 -2.92
CA LEU A 897 -35.00 13.59 -3.37
C LEU A 897 -35.16 12.39 -2.42
N SER A 898 -34.69 12.52 -1.18
CA SER A 898 -34.90 11.53 -0.14
C SER A 898 -36.35 11.54 0.34
N VAL A 899 -36.87 10.39 0.77
CA VAL A 899 -38.23 10.25 1.29
C VAL A 899 -38.16 9.92 2.78
N TRP A 900 -38.86 10.70 3.59
CA TRP A 900 -38.92 10.54 5.05
C TRP A 900 -40.31 10.10 5.50
N CYS A 901 -40.33 9.19 6.48
CA CYS A 901 -41.53 8.89 7.23
C CYS A 901 -41.44 9.52 8.63
N TYR A 902 -42.30 10.50 8.91
CA TYR A 902 -42.41 11.15 10.21
C TYR A 902 -42.88 10.20 11.33
N HIS A 903 -43.61 9.15 10.99
CA HIS A 903 -44.05 8.16 11.98
C HIS A 903 -42.96 7.13 12.32
N CYS A 904 -42.25 6.64 11.30
CA CYS A 904 -41.16 5.68 11.50
C CYS A 904 -39.83 6.35 11.88
N ASP A 905 -39.79 7.69 11.89
CA ASP A 905 -38.61 8.55 12.08
C ASP A 905 -37.39 8.04 11.29
N SER A 906 -37.61 7.73 10.01
CA SER A 906 -36.60 7.11 9.14
C SER A 906 -36.81 7.44 7.67
N TYR A 907 -35.72 7.43 6.90
CA TYR A 907 -35.78 7.44 5.44
C TYR A 907 -36.37 6.15 4.91
N ILE A 908 -37.06 6.23 3.76
CA ILE A 908 -37.80 5.14 3.14
C ILE A 908 -37.32 4.94 1.70
N VAL A 909 -37.18 3.68 1.28
CA VAL A 909 -36.99 3.27 -0.12
C VAL A 909 -38.10 2.29 -0.47
N SER A 910 -38.92 2.58 -1.47
CA SER A 910 -40.01 1.69 -1.89
C SER A 910 -40.38 1.94 -3.36
N PRO A 911 -40.71 0.89 -4.14
CA PRO A 911 -41.22 1.05 -5.50
C PRO A 911 -42.45 1.97 -5.58
N ALA A 912 -43.24 2.09 -4.51
CA ALA A 912 -44.41 2.95 -4.47
C ALA A 912 -44.09 4.45 -4.34
N VAL A 913 -42.87 4.84 -3.95
CA VAL A 913 -42.44 6.24 -3.90
C VAL A 913 -41.62 6.68 -5.11
N GLU A 914 -41.12 5.74 -5.92
CA GLU A 914 -40.35 6.01 -7.13
C GLU A 914 -41.05 6.96 -8.11
N PRO A 915 -42.38 6.87 -8.36
CA PRO A 915 -43.05 7.82 -9.25
C PRO A 915 -42.99 9.27 -8.76
N PHE A 916 -42.97 9.50 -7.44
CA PHE A 916 -42.85 10.84 -6.85
C PHE A 916 -41.42 11.38 -6.98
N ILE A 917 -40.42 10.51 -6.77
CA ILE A 917 -39.00 10.83 -6.97
C ILE A 917 -38.77 11.18 -8.44
N ALA A 918 -39.28 10.38 -9.37
CA ALA A 918 -39.15 10.62 -10.79
C ALA A 918 -39.87 11.91 -11.23
N ALA A 919 -41.07 12.20 -10.71
CA ALA A 919 -41.77 13.44 -11.01
C ALA A 919 -41.03 14.68 -10.46
N ALA A 920 -40.49 14.59 -9.24
CA ALA A 920 -39.68 15.66 -8.66
C ALA A 920 -38.35 15.85 -9.40
N ALA A 921 -37.70 14.77 -9.83
CA ALA A 921 -36.50 14.82 -10.66
C ALA A 921 -36.76 15.51 -12.01
N ARG A 922 -37.83 15.13 -12.72
CA ARG A 922 -38.23 15.80 -13.97
C ARG A 922 -38.52 17.29 -13.76
N SER A 923 -39.24 17.64 -12.69
CA SER A 923 -39.52 19.05 -12.34
C SER A 923 -38.24 19.84 -11.99
N LYS A 924 -37.28 19.21 -11.30
CA LYS A 924 -36.04 19.85 -10.83
C LYS A 924 -34.98 19.96 -11.92
N PHE A 925 -34.82 18.94 -12.76
CA PHE A 925 -33.71 18.78 -13.71
C PHE A 925 -34.12 18.85 -15.18
N GLY A 926 -35.43 18.82 -15.50
CA GLY A 926 -35.92 18.95 -16.88
C GLY A 926 -35.81 17.69 -17.74
N GLU A 927 -35.73 16.52 -17.11
CA GLU A 927 -35.62 15.20 -17.76
C GLU A 927 -36.91 14.67 -18.41
#